data_AF-A0A0A8WP77-F1
#
_entry.id   AF-A0A0A8WP77-F1
#
_cell.length_a   1.000
_cell.length_b   1.000
_cell.length_c   1.000
_cell.angle_alpha   90.00
_cell.angle_beta   90.00
_cell.angle_gamma   90.00
#
_symmetry.space_group_name_H-M   'P 1'
#
loop_
_entity.id
_entity.type
_entity.pdbx_description
1 polymer ?
#
loop_
_entity_poly.entity_id
_entity_poly.type
_entity_poly.pdbx_seq_one_letter_code
_entity_poly.pdbx_strand_id
1 'polypeptide(L)'
;MRIHPFSKLLTHALTVVVMILALCTGLASAAVESKGADTPALLKAIKASPDGYQVEIAADRALTFTYYKTSNPYRAVIDLAQADAGEVQKNLEVNVGIIKRINVTKHTFGAGFLSRIEIVLAADEEFSVTPDAEDKGRLIVAFAKPPVQSAKQDEQKPAEAKDVEKPVDTAAIPDAAATTSAPAEVPKTSASEQPAGKPAAETPVTAPTPEPPAVAEKKESTVVEITAVEALKDSIAIKTNGQVASFKSFRMNKPDRLVVDILGAKSLLKTQSIDLSSFGVGKVRIGTSPDKVRLVFDSAKDRLPPTLVENSDTGLKVTFPAEESKGAGVKEAPVTQAAPAVKEAKSKSPGVVEAIDFEVQGDNSLVTVTVSGVCEPGRPVKVAKGATLTFKNCQIPRRLQRFIDSGSFPSVVKGITPISVKRKNAGDARLIVQLRADAPSKVMQSGDKYIWEIRNTKLPTPKVEKNLPELKSGDVKSTKNIGTEPAEIELAGDSGVEIPAVDNATTFTQKSVAKKKYTGRRVSLEFSDAEVRKIFQLIAEVSNLNFLIADDVSGTISIKLVNVPWDQALDVILESKNLEMKREGNIVQIKPRGKFKSAQIEEQEAKKAQERTMPLVTEIFDVNFADIGEIQTQFEKIKSERGVITKDGRTNRVIVKDIQSAIDEMKFLLKNVDMPERQVLIEARIVEATSTFTRDLGVQWGLHYRDGSASFAGINSLDTGWGGVIGIVPPTTGFNPADTSGTSMGLSFGKLTSNIQLDLRLSAAANAGLVKIVSSPKVVTLNNKQAKISQGQAIYLPSTSAEGTKQDKVDATLSLEVTPHITPDGTISMKITAKNDAPGTAPPGATAAVNKKEANTELLVKNGETTVIGGIYVDSDNETNTGVPYLMDIPLIGWMFKSNSKVKTKTELLIFITPRII
;
A
#
# COMPACT_ATOMS: atom_id res chain seq x y z
N MET A 1 -25.79 -80.71 -23.80
CA MET A 1 -26.66 -79.68 -23.17
C MET A 1 -26.60 -78.42 -24.03
N ARG A 2 -27.72 -77.74 -24.32
CA ARG A 2 -27.73 -76.59 -25.27
C ARG A 2 -27.36 -75.27 -24.57
N ILE A 3 -26.34 -74.58 -25.05
CA ILE A 3 -26.04 -73.17 -24.70
C ILE A 3 -26.05 -72.37 -26.01
N HIS A 4 -27.14 -71.65 -26.28
CA HIS A 4 -27.33 -70.89 -27.53
C HIS A 4 -28.12 -69.55 -27.49
N PRO A 5 -28.74 -69.07 -26.38
CA PRO A 5 -29.44 -67.78 -26.41
C PRO A 5 -28.53 -66.55 -26.26
N PHE A 6 -27.45 -66.64 -25.46
CA PHE A 6 -26.67 -65.46 -25.04
C PHE A 6 -25.88 -64.75 -26.15
N SER A 7 -25.42 -65.47 -27.17
CA SER A 7 -24.64 -64.90 -28.28
C SER A 7 -25.45 -63.88 -29.12
N LYS A 8 -26.75 -64.14 -29.33
CA LYS A 8 -27.61 -63.31 -30.18
C LYS A 8 -27.98 -61.98 -29.54
N LEU A 9 -28.19 -61.94 -28.22
CA LEU A 9 -28.49 -60.69 -27.52
C LEU A 9 -27.31 -59.70 -27.62
N LEU A 10 -26.08 -60.20 -27.43
CA LEU A 10 -24.88 -59.37 -27.46
C LEU A 10 -24.59 -58.79 -28.85
N THR A 11 -24.79 -59.60 -29.90
CA THR A 11 -24.66 -59.11 -31.29
C THR A 11 -25.73 -58.10 -31.66
N HIS A 12 -27.00 -58.31 -31.26
CA HIS A 12 -28.06 -57.33 -31.53
C HIS A 12 -27.87 -56.01 -30.77
N ALA A 13 -27.48 -56.06 -29.49
CA ALA A 13 -27.12 -54.86 -28.72
C ALA A 13 -25.96 -54.09 -29.39
N LEU A 14 -24.92 -54.80 -29.87
CA LEU A 14 -23.79 -54.17 -30.56
C LEU A 14 -24.22 -53.52 -31.89
N THR A 15 -25.06 -54.18 -32.69
CA THR A 15 -25.58 -53.57 -33.93
C THR A 15 -26.47 -52.36 -33.68
N VAL A 16 -27.26 -52.35 -32.60
CA VAL A 16 -28.07 -51.17 -32.21
C VAL A 16 -27.18 -50.01 -31.77
N VAL A 17 -26.14 -50.27 -30.97
CA VAL A 17 -25.16 -49.23 -30.58
C VAL A 17 -24.42 -48.66 -31.79
N VAL A 18 -24.04 -49.50 -32.76
CA VAL A 18 -23.40 -49.04 -34.02
C VAL A 18 -24.36 -48.24 -34.89
N MET A 19 -25.64 -48.62 -34.98
CA MET A 19 -26.67 -47.80 -35.63
C MET A 19 -26.86 -46.44 -34.95
N ILE A 20 -26.85 -46.40 -33.62
CA ILE A 20 -26.98 -45.15 -32.85
C ILE A 20 -25.77 -44.23 -33.09
N LEU A 21 -24.54 -44.77 -33.09
CA LEU A 21 -23.36 -43.97 -33.46
C LEU A 21 -23.44 -43.44 -34.90
N ALA A 22 -23.92 -44.24 -35.86
CA ALA A 22 -24.09 -43.81 -37.25
C ALA A 22 -25.13 -42.68 -37.40
N LEU A 23 -26.26 -42.77 -36.68
CA LEU A 23 -27.28 -41.72 -36.63
C LEU A 23 -26.74 -40.44 -35.97
N CYS A 24 -25.98 -40.56 -34.88
CA CYS A 24 -25.33 -39.42 -34.23
C CYS A 24 -24.29 -38.71 -35.11
N THR A 25 -23.61 -39.43 -36.03
CA THR A 25 -22.73 -38.78 -37.02
C THR A 25 -23.48 -38.11 -38.17
N GLY A 26 -24.65 -38.64 -38.57
CA GLY A 26 -25.46 -38.04 -39.64
C GLY A 26 -26.15 -36.73 -39.26
N LEU A 27 -26.48 -36.55 -37.97
CA LEU A 27 -27.16 -35.34 -37.49
C LEU A 27 -26.24 -34.14 -37.22
N ALA A 28 -24.91 -34.30 -37.35
CA ALA A 28 -23.91 -33.25 -37.11
C ALA A 28 -23.88 -32.12 -38.17
N SER A 29 -24.89 -31.99 -39.03
CA SER A 29 -25.04 -30.89 -40.00
C SER A 29 -26.51 -30.47 -40.24
N ALA A 30 -27.44 -30.87 -39.36
CA ALA A 30 -28.88 -30.56 -39.51
C ALA A 30 -29.54 -30.20 -38.16
N ALA A 31 -28.98 -29.20 -37.47
CA ALA A 31 -29.52 -28.66 -36.21
C ALA A 31 -29.32 -27.13 -36.14
N VAL A 32 -30.00 -26.42 -37.05
CA VAL A 32 -30.13 -24.94 -37.05
C VAL A 32 -31.63 -24.60 -37.00
N GLU A 33 -31.99 -23.40 -36.54
CA GLU A 33 -33.36 -22.92 -36.30
C GLU A 33 -34.12 -23.50 -35.08
N SER A 34 -33.51 -23.40 -33.90
CA SER A 34 -34.29 -23.13 -32.68
C SER A 34 -34.79 -21.69 -32.69
N LYS A 35 -35.98 -21.43 -33.26
CA LYS A 35 -36.63 -20.11 -33.18
C LYS A 35 -37.05 -19.82 -31.73
N GLY A 36 -36.56 -18.73 -31.14
CA GLY A 36 -37.17 -18.17 -29.91
C GLY A 36 -36.27 -17.59 -28.81
N ALA A 37 -34.94 -17.49 -28.97
CA ALA A 37 -34.09 -16.83 -27.97
C ALA A 37 -32.91 -16.05 -28.57
N ASP A 38 -31.94 -16.74 -29.17
CA ASP A 38 -30.60 -16.19 -29.48
C ASP A 38 -30.50 -15.31 -30.75
N THR A 39 -31.61 -14.72 -31.21
CA THR A 39 -31.53 -13.64 -32.21
C THR A 39 -31.37 -12.29 -31.48
N PRO A 40 -30.40 -11.45 -31.89
CA PRO A 40 -30.21 -10.14 -31.27
C PRO A 40 -31.42 -9.23 -31.51
N ALA A 41 -31.67 -8.31 -30.58
CA ALA A 41 -32.63 -7.24 -30.80
C ALA A 41 -32.14 -6.32 -31.92
N LEU A 42 -33.00 -5.88 -32.82
CA LEU A 42 -32.61 -5.07 -33.98
C LEU A 42 -33.29 -3.69 -33.88
N LEU A 43 -32.48 -2.63 -33.78
CA LEU A 43 -32.99 -1.27 -33.69
C LEU A 43 -33.65 -0.86 -35.02
N LYS A 44 -34.88 -0.38 -34.93
CA LYS A 44 -35.69 0.10 -36.08
C LYS A 44 -35.55 1.60 -36.26
N ALA A 45 -35.50 2.36 -35.17
CA ALA A 45 -35.41 3.82 -35.19
C ALA A 45 -34.82 4.39 -33.90
N ILE A 46 -34.18 5.54 -34.01
CA ILE A 46 -33.93 6.47 -32.90
C ILE A 46 -34.42 7.84 -33.37
N LYS A 47 -35.22 8.52 -32.55
CA LYS A 47 -35.80 9.84 -32.86
C LYS A 47 -35.70 10.76 -31.65
N ALA A 48 -35.25 12.00 -31.85
CA ALA A 48 -35.42 13.04 -30.85
C ALA A 48 -36.82 13.67 -30.98
N SER A 49 -37.42 14.04 -29.85
CA SER A 49 -38.66 14.83 -29.81
C SER A 49 -38.45 16.22 -30.43
N PRO A 50 -39.45 16.79 -31.13
CA PRO A 50 -39.37 18.16 -31.67
C PRO A 50 -39.11 19.26 -30.63
N ASP A 51 -39.33 19.00 -29.33
CA ASP A 51 -39.00 19.94 -28.26
C ASP A 51 -37.57 19.77 -27.70
N GLY A 52 -36.86 18.70 -28.08
CA GLY A 52 -35.49 18.43 -27.68
C GLY A 52 -35.29 18.01 -26.23
N TYR A 53 -36.34 17.55 -25.54
CA TYR A 53 -36.29 17.03 -24.16
C TYR A 53 -36.57 15.52 -24.04
N GLN A 54 -36.78 14.81 -25.15
CA GLN A 54 -36.94 13.35 -25.15
C GLN A 54 -36.25 12.70 -26.36
N VAL A 55 -35.84 11.43 -26.22
CA VAL A 55 -35.39 10.54 -27.30
C VAL A 55 -36.12 9.20 -27.22
N GLU A 56 -36.77 8.82 -28.30
CA GLU A 56 -37.41 7.52 -28.51
C GLU A 56 -36.42 6.57 -29.20
N ILE A 57 -36.26 5.36 -28.66
CA ILE A 57 -35.45 4.26 -29.24
C ILE A 57 -36.39 3.07 -29.43
N ALA A 58 -36.58 2.60 -30.66
CA ALA A 58 -37.50 1.51 -30.99
C ALA A 58 -36.79 0.31 -31.63
N ALA A 59 -37.16 -0.90 -31.24
CA ALA A 59 -36.58 -2.17 -31.69
C ALA A 59 -37.64 -3.18 -32.19
N ASP A 60 -37.20 -4.39 -32.53
CA ASP A 60 -38.07 -5.52 -32.88
C ASP A 60 -38.60 -6.32 -31.69
N ARG A 61 -37.94 -6.22 -30.52
CA ARG A 61 -38.23 -6.96 -29.29
C ARG A 61 -37.79 -6.18 -28.05
N ALA A 62 -38.15 -6.68 -26.87
CA ALA A 62 -37.78 -6.05 -25.60
C ALA A 62 -36.26 -5.86 -25.43
N LEU A 63 -35.86 -4.67 -25.01
CA LEU A 63 -34.45 -4.28 -24.87
C LEU A 63 -33.96 -4.45 -23.42
N THR A 64 -32.81 -5.10 -23.27
CA THR A 64 -32.04 -5.11 -22.00
C THR A 64 -31.01 -4.00 -22.04
N PHE A 65 -31.09 -3.06 -21.09
CA PHE A 65 -30.30 -1.83 -21.12
C PHE A 65 -29.69 -1.47 -19.76
N THR A 66 -28.59 -0.73 -19.79
CA THR A 66 -28.08 0.07 -18.66
C THR A 66 -27.84 1.49 -19.15
N TYR A 67 -27.82 2.47 -18.24
CA TYR A 67 -27.55 3.86 -18.60
C TYR A 67 -26.74 4.58 -17.53
N TYR A 68 -25.99 5.61 -17.94
CA TYR A 68 -25.19 6.45 -17.06
C TYR A 68 -24.90 7.83 -17.67
N LYS A 69 -24.54 8.79 -16.82
CA LYS A 69 -24.20 10.17 -17.21
C LYS A 69 -22.67 10.36 -17.24
N THR A 70 -22.19 11.16 -18.18
CA THR A 70 -20.79 11.62 -18.27
C THR A 70 -20.77 13.14 -18.31
N SER A 71 -19.83 13.80 -17.62
CA SER A 71 -19.83 15.27 -17.44
C SER A 71 -18.76 16.05 -18.23
N ASN A 72 -17.85 15.39 -18.95
CA ASN A 72 -16.85 16.07 -19.77
C ASN A 72 -16.55 15.32 -21.09
N PRO A 73 -17.19 15.70 -22.23
CA PRO A 73 -18.35 16.60 -22.31
C PRO A 73 -19.61 15.92 -21.76
N TYR A 74 -20.68 16.70 -21.55
CA TYR A 74 -21.97 16.18 -21.09
C TYR A 74 -22.56 15.15 -22.07
N ARG A 75 -22.78 13.92 -21.59
CA ARG A 75 -23.42 12.83 -22.34
C ARG A 75 -24.35 12.01 -21.45
N ALA A 76 -25.55 11.72 -21.95
CA ALA A 76 -26.32 10.57 -21.51
C ALA A 76 -25.91 9.35 -22.35
N VAL A 77 -25.52 8.25 -21.72
CA VAL A 77 -25.06 7.03 -22.40
C VAL A 77 -25.99 5.88 -22.03
N ILE A 78 -26.47 5.16 -23.04
CA ILE A 78 -27.34 3.99 -22.89
C ILE A 78 -26.67 2.80 -23.59
N ASP A 79 -26.34 1.75 -22.85
CA ASP A 79 -25.74 0.51 -23.36
C ASP A 79 -26.82 -0.56 -23.51
N LEU A 80 -27.10 -0.97 -24.75
CA LEU A 80 -28.12 -1.98 -25.08
C LEU A 80 -27.47 -3.35 -25.31
N ALA A 81 -27.70 -4.30 -24.41
CA ALA A 81 -27.09 -5.63 -24.44
C ALA A 81 -27.75 -6.54 -25.52
N GLN A 82 -26.92 -7.19 -26.33
CA GLN A 82 -27.33 -8.03 -27.47
C GLN A 82 -28.30 -7.34 -28.45
N ALA A 83 -28.23 -6.01 -28.54
CA ALA A 83 -28.93 -5.22 -29.54
C ALA A 83 -27.98 -4.78 -30.65
N ASP A 84 -28.42 -4.88 -31.90
CA ASP A 84 -27.70 -4.44 -33.09
C ASP A 84 -28.33 -3.16 -33.67
N ALA A 85 -27.48 -2.27 -34.16
CA ALA A 85 -27.91 -0.96 -34.67
C ALA A 85 -28.67 -1.05 -36.00
N GLY A 86 -28.59 -2.19 -36.72
CA GLY A 86 -29.31 -2.41 -37.96
C GLY A 86 -29.03 -1.33 -39.02
N GLU A 87 -30.09 -0.75 -39.55
CA GLU A 87 -30.04 0.37 -40.52
C GLU A 87 -30.04 1.76 -39.85
N VAL A 88 -30.07 1.84 -38.52
CA VAL A 88 -30.15 3.12 -37.81
C VAL A 88 -28.89 3.97 -38.05
N GLN A 89 -29.10 5.24 -38.36
CA GLN A 89 -28.06 6.20 -38.69
C GLN A 89 -27.08 6.38 -37.51
N LYS A 90 -25.81 5.99 -37.72
CA LYS A 90 -24.81 5.87 -36.65
C LYS A 90 -24.44 7.20 -35.99
N ASN A 91 -24.54 8.32 -36.69
CA ASN A 91 -24.40 9.66 -36.13
C ASN A 91 -25.59 10.50 -36.62
N LEU A 92 -26.37 11.05 -35.70
CA LEU A 92 -27.48 11.95 -35.96
C LEU A 92 -27.21 13.29 -35.27
N GLU A 93 -27.05 14.36 -36.05
CA GLU A 93 -27.02 15.72 -35.49
C GLU A 93 -28.45 16.20 -35.30
N VAL A 94 -28.78 16.66 -34.08
CA VAL A 94 -30.13 17.04 -33.69
C VAL A 94 -30.18 18.55 -33.49
N ASN A 95 -29.33 19.08 -32.60
CA ASN A 95 -29.23 20.49 -32.24
C ASN A 95 -30.58 21.16 -31.87
N VAL A 96 -31.45 20.42 -31.18
CA VAL A 96 -32.77 20.90 -30.70
C VAL A 96 -32.88 20.68 -29.18
N GLY A 97 -33.40 21.67 -28.47
CA GLY A 97 -33.47 21.68 -27.01
C GLY A 97 -32.08 21.51 -26.39
N ILE A 98 -31.91 20.49 -25.53
CA ILE A 98 -30.61 20.17 -24.94
C ILE A 98 -29.78 19.17 -25.78
N ILE A 99 -30.39 18.51 -26.77
CA ILE A 99 -29.76 17.40 -27.50
C ILE A 99 -28.97 17.95 -28.70
N LYS A 100 -27.64 17.86 -28.65
CA LYS A 100 -26.75 18.27 -29.75
C LYS A 100 -26.61 17.18 -30.80
N ARG A 101 -26.15 15.99 -30.41
CA ARG A 101 -25.86 14.87 -31.31
C ARG A 101 -26.12 13.53 -30.64
N ILE A 102 -26.62 12.55 -31.38
CA ILE A 102 -26.76 11.15 -30.94
C ILE A 102 -25.79 10.31 -31.78
N ASN A 103 -24.94 9.51 -31.12
CA ASN A 103 -24.04 8.56 -31.79
C ASN A 103 -24.39 7.13 -31.37
N VAL A 104 -24.30 6.17 -32.29
CA VAL A 104 -24.58 4.74 -32.06
C VAL A 104 -23.33 3.92 -32.41
N THR A 105 -22.71 3.31 -31.39
CA THR A 105 -21.46 2.55 -31.52
C THR A 105 -21.66 1.12 -31.07
N LYS A 106 -21.41 0.15 -31.96
CA LYS A 106 -21.44 -1.28 -31.62
C LYS A 106 -20.11 -1.71 -31.00
N HIS A 107 -20.16 -2.31 -29.81
CA HIS A 107 -19.00 -2.87 -29.12
C HIS A 107 -19.12 -4.40 -29.02
N THR A 108 -18.12 -5.12 -29.50
CA THR A 108 -18.07 -6.59 -29.53
C THR A 108 -17.12 -7.15 -28.47
N PHE A 109 -17.58 -8.11 -27.67
CA PHE A 109 -16.86 -8.70 -26.55
C PHE A 109 -16.95 -10.23 -26.58
N GLY A 110 -15.99 -10.87 -27.26
CA GLY A 110 -15.98 -12.33 -27.43
C GLY A 110 -17.19 -12.80 -28.26
N ALA A 111 -18.09 -13.56 -27.64
CA ALA A 111 -19.31 -14.07 -28.27
C ALA A 111 -20.54 -13.15 -28.11
N GLY A 112 -20.45 -12.08 -27.33
CA GLY A 112 -21.54 -11.12 -27.13
C GLY A 112 -21.23 -9.73 -27.68
N PHE A 113 -22.25 -8.89 -27.83
CA PHE A 113 -22.09 -7.48 -28.18
C PHE A 113 -23.12 -6.59 -27.49
N LEU A 114 -22.84 -5.29 -27.50
CA LEU A 114 -23.79 -4.25 -27.12
C LEU A 114 -23.77 -3.10 -28.12
N SER A 115 -24.88 -2.41 -28.27
CA SER A 115 -24.95 -1.12 -28.99
C SER A 115 -25.04 0.01 -27.97
N ARG A 116 -24.03 0.87 -27.96
CA ARG A 116 -23.95 2.07 -27.13
C ARG A 116 -24.58 3.24 -27.87
N ILE A 117 -25.54 3.90 -27.25
CA ILE A 117 -26.14 5.16 -27.71
C ILE A 117 -25.61 6.28 -26.83
N GLU A 118 -24.86 7.22 -27.41
CA GLU A 118 -24.33 8.41 -26.73
C GLU A 118 -25.08 9.66 -27.19
N ILE A 119 -25.92 10.20 -26.30
CA ILE A 119 -26.64 11.46 -26.50
C ILE A 119 -25.78 12.59 -25.91
N VAL A 120 -25.15 13.39 -26.77
CA VAL A 120 -24.33 14.56 -26.39
C VAL A 120 -25.24 15.74 -26.06
N LEU A 121 -25.07 16.29 -24.86
CA LEU A 121 -25.93 17.33 -24.31
C LEU A 121 -25.31 18.73 -24.41
N ALA A 122 -26.16 19.75 -24.37
CA ALA A 122 -25.74 21.15 -24.33
C ALA A 122 -25.31 21.61 -22.94
N ALA A 123 -25.94 21.08 -21.89
CA ALA A 123 -25.75 21.41 -20.47
C ALA A 123 -25.90 20.15 -19.58
N ASP A 124 -25.83 20.31 -18.26
CA ASP A 124 -25.66 19.23 -17.28
C ASP A 124 -26.98 18.69 -16.68
N GLU A 125 -28.00 18.40 -17.50
CA GLU A 125 -29.32 17.98 -17.01
C GLU A 125 -29.41 16.52 -16.53
N GLU A 126 -30.35 16.25 -15.63
CA GLU A 126 -30.74 14.89 -15.26
C GLU A 126 -31.65 14.24 -16.32
N PHE A 127 -31.61 12.91 -16.38
CA PHE A 127 -32.41 12.13 -17.32
C PHE A 127 -32.85 10.79 -16.74
N SER A 128 -34.01 10.31 -17.18
CA SER A 128 -34.51 8.96 -16.92
C SER A 128 -34.58 8.15 -18.21
N VAL A 129 -34.51 6.83 -18.08
CA VAL A 129 -34.71 5.88 -19.20
C VAL A 129 -35.75 4.86 -18.78
N THR A 130 -36.90 4.89 -19.45
CA THR A 130 -38.09 4.10 -19.10
C THR A 130 -38.54 3.29 -20.31
N PRO A 131 -38.77 1.97 -20.19
CA PRO A 131 -39.42 1.21 -21.25
C PRO A 131 -40.89 1.66 -21.39
N ASP A 132 -41.41 1.68 -22.60
CA ASP A 132 -42.83 2.00 -22.82
C ASP A 132 -43.73 0.93 -22.17
N ALA A 133 -44.88 1.36 -21.65
CA ALA A 133 -45.85 0.50 -20.99
C ALA A 133 -46.62 -0.37 -21.98
N GLU A 134 -46.85 0.12 -23.21
CA GLU A 134 -47.57 -0.61 -24.25
C GLU A 134 -46.64 -1.44 -25.14
N ASP A 135 -45.43 -0.93 -25.41
CA ASP A 135 -44.44 -1.55 -26.30
C ASP A 135 -43.08 -1.73 -25.61
N LYS A 136 -42.85 -2.92 -25.04
CA LYS A 136 -41.59 -3.25 -24.36
C LYS A 136 -40.36 -3.19 -25.28
N GLY A 137 -40.53 -3.16 -26.60
CA GLY A 137 -39.47 -2.94 -27.58
C GLY A 137 -39.07 -1.48 -27.76
N ARG A 138 -39.67 -0.56 -27.00
CA ARG A 138 -39.43 0.88 -27.04
C ARG A 138 -38.88 1.40 -25.72
N LEU A 139 -37.87 2.25 -25.79
CA LEU A 139 -37.30 2.98 -24.67
C LEU A 139 -37.47 4.48 -24.89
N ILE A 140 -37.93 5.17 -23.85
CA ILE A 140 -38.05 6.62 -23.81
C ILE A 140 -36.97 7.14 -22.87
N VAL A 141 -36.05 7.94 -23.40
CA VAL A 141 -35.07 8.72 -22.64
C VAL A 141 -35.66 10.13 -22.46
N ALA A 142 -35.92 10.55 -21.23
CA ALA A 142 -36.52 11.85 -20.93
C ALA A 142 -35.57 12.72 -20.11
N PHE A 143 -35.43 13.99 -20.50
CA PHE A 143 -34.63 15.02 -19.84
C PHE A 143 -35.54 15.99 -19.08
N ALA A 144 -35.04 16.59 -17.99
CA ALA A 144 -35.79 17.61 -17.27
C ALA A 144 -36.12 18.81 -18.17
N LYS A 145 -37.41 19.16 -18.26
CA LYS A 145 -37.88 20.30 -19.05
C LYS A 145 -38.09 21.50 -18.10
N PRO A 146 -37.47 22.68 -18.38
CA PRO A 146 -37.64 23.85 -17.53
C PRO A 146 -39.11 24.30 -17.51
N PRO A 147 -39.63 24.78 -16.37
CA PRO A 147 -41.04 25.14 -16.23
C PRO A 147 -41.40 26.31 -17.15
N VAL A 148 -42.30 26.05 -18.11
CA VAL A 148 -42.80 27.07 -19.03
C VAL A 148 -43.70 28.04 -18.27
N GLN A 149 -43.24 29.26 -18.06
CA GLN A 149 -44.07 30.32 -17.49
C GLN A 149 -45.18 30.71 -18.47
N SER A 150 -46.43 30.43 -18.11
CA SER A 150 -47.61 30.81 -18.88
C SER A 150 -47.83 32.32 -18.80
N ALA A 151 -47.67 33.03 -19.92
CA ALA A 151 -47.95 34.45 -20.00
C ALA A 151 -49.46 34.73 -19.93
N LYS A 152 -49.85 35.65 -19.05
CA LYS A 152 -51.08 36.47 -19.16
C LYS A 152 -50.76 37.88 -18.69
N GLN A 153 -51.29 38.86 -19.42
CA GLN A 153 -51.39 40.26 -18.99
C GLN A 153 -52.87 40.60 -18.85
N ASP A 154 -53.14 41.67 -18.07
CA ASP A 154 -54.41 42.40 -17.99
C ASP A 154 -55.59 41.62 -17.35
N GLU A 155 -56.54 42.23 -16.61
CA GLU A 155 -56.73 43.64 -16.24
C GLU A 155 -57.50 43.80 -14.89
N GLN A 156 -57.50 45.01 -14.32
CA GLN A 156 -58.48 45.63 -13.38
C GLN A 156 -58.96 44.94 -12.06
N LYS A 157 -58.57 45.55 -10.91
CA LYS A 157 -59.39 46.40 -9.98
C LYS A 157 -60.84 45.97 -9.54
N PRO A 158 -61.37 46.42 -8.38
CA PRO A 158 -60.99 46.10 -6.99
C PRO A 158 -62.20 45.81 -6.03
N ALA A 159 -61.87 45.56 -4.75
CA ALA A 159 -62.65 45.85 -3.53
C ALA A 159 -63.90 45.03 -3.16
N GLU A 160 -63.78 44.30 -2.05
CA GLU A 160 -64.84 44.15 -1.02
C GLU A 160 -64.17 44.06 0.37
N ALA A 161 -64.90 44.33 1.46
CA ALA A 161 -64.40 44.39 2.85
C ALA A 161 -65.55 44.17 3.85
N LYS A 162 -65.24 44.17 5.17
CA LYS A 162 -66.13 44.07 6.38
C LYS A 162 -66.33 42.66 6.93
N ASP A 163 -66.51 42.42 8.24
CA ASP A 163 -66.29 43.21 9.48
C ASP A 163 -65.80 42.23 10.59
N VAL A 164 -65.08 42.63 11.66
CA VAL A 164 -65.55 42.82 13.07
C VAL A 164 -64.31 42.75 14.00
N GLU A 165 -64.10 43.48 15.10
CA GLU A 165 -64.46 44.88 15.41
C GLU A 165 -63.45 45.55 16.39
N LYS A 166 -63.47 45.25 17.71
CA LYS A 166 -62.79 46.02 18.80
C LYS A 166 -62.82 45.28 20.17
N PRO A 167 -62.33 45.85 21.31
CA PRO A 167 -61.27 46.84 21.59
C PRO A 167 -60.16 46.21 22.51
N VAL A 168 -59.15 46.83 23.18
CA VAL A 168 -58.99 48.07 24.01
C VAL A 168 -57.49 48.50 24.07
N ASP A 169 -57.23 49.74 24.51
CA ASP A 169 -55.97 50.50 24.73
C ASP A 169 -54.88 49.82 25.65
N THR A 170 -53.63 50.31 25.84
CA THR A 170 -53.11 51.71 25.92
C THR A 170 -51.55 51.82 25.82
N ALA A 171 -51.02 52.93 25.25
CA ALA A 171 -49.69 53.60 25.43
C ALA A 171 -48.33 52.80 25.48
N ALA A 172 -47.16 53.29 25.04
CA ALA A 172 -46.65 54.67 24.86
C ALA A 172 -45.60 54.83 23.71
N ILE A 173 -45.25 56.07 23.36
CA ILE A 173 -44.51 56.57 22.16
C ILE A 173 -43.62 57.76 22.65
N PRO A 174 -42.33 57.98 22.23
CA PRO A 174 -41.84 58.27 20.85
C PRO A 174 -40.45 57.62 20.52
N ASP A 175 -39.61 57.98 19.51
CA ASP A 175 -39.54 59.09 18.52
C ASP A 175 -38.77 58.71 17.21
N ALA A 176 -38.38 59.72 16.40
CA ALA A 176 -37.79 59.76 15.05
C ALA A 176 -36.22 59.65 14.96
N ALA A 177 -35.51 59.73 13.82
CA ALA A 177 -35.78 60.11 12.41
C ALA A 177 -34.78 59.36 11.45
N ALA A 178 -34.59 59.59 10.13
CA ALA A 178 -35.05 60.58 9.13
C ALA A 178 -35.09 59.97 7.69
N THR A 179 -34.74 60.70 6.61
CA THR A 179 -35.06 60.37 5.19
C THR A 179 -34.04 60.79 4.10
N THR A 180 -34.13 60.12 2.93
CA THR A 180 -33.85 60.57 1.53
C THR A 180 -32.45 60.98 1.02
N SER A 181 -31.96 60.31 -0.05
CA SER A 181 -31.90 60.83 -1.46
C SER A 181 -31.00 59.99 -2.42
N ALA A 182 -30.99 60.32 -3.72
CA ALA A 182 -30.23 59.72 -4.85
C ALA A 182 -29.91 60.86 -5.89
N PRO A 183 -29.37 60.68 -7.14
CA PRO A 183 -28.93 59.46 -7.89
C PRO A 183 -27.64 59.60 -8.80
N ALA A 184 -27.31 58.53 -9.54
CA ALA A 184 -26.78 58.48 -10.93
C ALA A 184 -25.34 58.92 -11.37
N GLU A 185 -24.98 58.42 -12.58
CA GLU A 185 -24.05 58.93 -13.61
C GLU A 185 -22.51 58.65 -13.63
N VAL A 186 -21.91 58.87 -14.82
CA VAL A 186 -20.61 58.40 -15.39
C VAL A 186 -20.46 58.99 -16.84
N PRO A 187 -19.36 58.88 -17.65
CA PRO A 187 -18.02 58.27 -17.49
C PRO A 187 -16.82 59.13 -18.06
N LYS A 188 -15.64 58.47 -18.25
CA LYS A 188 -14.56 58.69 -19.28
C LYS A 188 -13.44 59.75 -19.12
N THR A 189 -12.20 59.26 -19.36
CA THR A 189 -10.96 59.95 -19.87
C THR A 189 -10.30 61.06 -19.02
N SER A 190 -8.98 61.31 -19.05
CA SER A 190 -7.79 60.66 -19.70
C SER A 190 -6.46 61.26 -19.15
N ALA A 191 -5.33 60.50 -19.23
CA ALA A 191 -3.91 60.84 -19.57
C ALA A 191 -3.28 62.23 -19.17
N SER A 192 -1.96 62.47 -19.04
CA SER A 192 -0.68 61.71 -19.21
C SER A 192 0.50 62.60 -18.74
N GLU A 193 1.66 62.06 -18.30
CA GLU A 193 3.00 62.54 -18.77
C GLU A 193 4.20 61.61 -18.42
N GLN A 194 5.42 61.98 -18.86
CA GLN A 194 6.63 61.14 -19.13
C GLN A 194 7.93 61.98 -18.82
N PRO A 195 9.21 61.70 -19.24
CA PRO A 195 9.90 60.51 -19.81
C PRO A 195 11.36 60.19 -19.31
N ALA A 196 11.96 59.09 -19.86
CA ALA A 196 13.41 58.79 -20.05
C ALA A 196 14.31 58.42 -18.81
N GLY A 197 15.43 57.67 -18.91
CA GLY A 197 16.19 57.14 -20.08
C GLY A 197 17.12 55.91 -19.79
N LYS A 198 18.18 55.69 -20.60
CA LYS A 198 19.10 54.50 -20.72
C LYS A 198 20.58 54.98 -20.88
N PRO A 199 21.69 54.20 -21.10
CA PRO A 199 22.02 52.73 -21.04
C PRO A 199 23.43 52.33 -20.43
N ALA A 200 23.84 51.05 -20.55
CA ALA A 200 25.23 50.45 -20.38
C ALA A 200 25.84 50.42 -18.93
N ALA A 201 27.04 49.88 -18.58
CA ALA A 201 28.22 49.18 -19.20
C ALA A 201 28.96 48.32 -18.07
N GLU A 202 30.14 47.64 -18.11
CA GLU A 202 31.19 47.25 -19.11
C GLU A 202 32.02 45.97 -18.62
N THR A 203 33.37 45.90 -18.81
CA THR A 203 34.31 44.73 -18.64
C THR A 203 35.75 45.19 -18.15
N PRO A 204 36.89 44.42 -18.13
CA PRO A 204 37.28 43.04 -17.66
C PRO A 204 38.67 42.90 -16.90
N VAL A 205 39.13 41.65 -16.57
CA VAL A 205 40.52 41.14 -16.18
C VAL A 205 41.20 41.72 -14.88
N THR A 206 42.21 41.17 -14.15
CA THR A 206 43.28 40.12 -14.31
C THR A 206 43.73 39.46 -12.97
N ALA A 207 44.47 38.34 -13.00
CA ALA A 207 45.15 37.67 -11.84
C ALA A 207 46.63 38.13 -11.64
N PRO A 208 47.38 37.69 -10.58
CA PRO A 208 48.18 36.44 -10.66
C PRO A 208 48.50 35.67 -9.34
N THR A 209 49.16 34.50 -9.50
CA THR A 209 49.76 33.57 -8.50
C THR A 209 51.20 34.01 -8.05
N PRO A 210 51.72 33.74 -6.82
CA PRO A 210 52.51 32.52 -6.45
C PRO A 210 52.40 32.12 -4.93
N GLU A 211 53.18 31.22 -4.29
CA GLU A 211 53.53 29.78 -4.51
C GLU A 211 54.04 29.18 -3.11
N PRO A 212 54.93 28.15 -2.91
CA PRO A 212 54.89 27.26 -1.72
C PRO A 212 56.23 27.29 -0.88
N PRO A 213 56.78 26.22 -0.22
CA PRO A 213 56.26 24.95 0.34
C PRO A 213 56.70 24.63 1.80
N ALA A 214 56.30 23.47 2.38
CA ALA A 214 57.02 22.72 3.44
C ALA A 214 56.52 21.24 3.55
N VAL A 215 57.31 20.32 4.12
CA VAL A 215 57.12 18.84 4.05
C VAL A 215 57.48 18.12 5.38
N ALA A 216 57.02 16.87 5.54
CA ALA A 216 57.46 15.78 6.47
C ALA A 216 56.48 15.43 7.64
N GLU A 217 56.26 14.17 8.04
CA GLU A 217 56.57 12.86 7.42
C GLU A 217 55.66 11.72 7.94
N LYS A 218 55.80 10.49 7.40
CA LYS A 218 54.98 9.30 7.74
C LYS A 218 55.54 8.47 8.91
N LYS A 219 54.66 7.65 9.51
CA LYS A 219 55.03 6.31 10.01
C LYS A 219 54.04 5.28 9.47
N GLU A 220 54.53 4.11 9.09
CA GLU A 220 53.79 3.15 8.26
C GLU A 220 53.16 2.01 9.06
N SER A 221 52.03 1.50 8.55
CA SER A 221 51.41 0.26 9.02
C SER A 221 52.16 -0.96 8.48
N THR A 222 52.78 -1.75 9.36
CA THR A 222 53.39 -3.02 8.98
C THR A 222 52.34 -4.00 8.47
N VAL A 223 52.51 -4.47 7.23
CA VAL A 223 51.66 -5.49 6.62
C VAL A 223 51.87 -6.83 7.33
N VAL A 224 50.78 -7.49 7.73
CA VAL A 224 50.84 -8.81 8.38
C VAL A 224 51.10 -9.88 7.32
N GLU A 225 52.11 -10.71 7.52
CA GLU A 225 52.52 -11.74 6.57
C GLU A 225 52.39 -13.14 7.18
N ILE A 226 51.77 -14.04 6.43
CA ILE A 226 51.56 -15.45 6.83
C ILE A 226 52.81 -16.24 6.50
N THR A 227 53.40 -16.85 7.53
CA THR A 227 54.73 -17.49 7.48
C THR A 227 54.68 -19.02 7.49
N ALA A 228 53.68 -19.62 8.14
CA ALA A 228 53.45 -21.07 8.13
C ALA A 228 51.98 -21.43 8.40
N VAL A 229 51.56 -22.63 7.98
CA VAL A 229 50.30 -23.26 8.40
C VAL A 229 50.61 -24.69 8.81
N GLU A 230 50.39 -25.03 10.08
CA GLU A 230 50.88 -26.26 10.71
C GLU A 230 49.79 -26.93 11.55
N ALA A 231 49.71 -28.26 11.51
CA ALA A 231 48.91 -29.02 12.46
C ALA A 231 49.67 -29.13 13.80
N LEU A 232 49.07 -28.59 14.86
CA LEU A 232 49.43 -28.85 16.25
C LEU A 232 48.62 -30.05 16.77
N LYS A 233 48.94 -30.52 17.98
CA LYS A 233 48.38 -31.75 18.55
C LYS A 233 46.84 -31.79 18.63
N ASP A 234 46.22 -30.64 18.88
CA ASP A 234 44.77 -30.49 19.12
C ASP A 234 44.10 -29.38 18.25
N SER A 235 44.83 -28.81 17.27
CA SER A 235 44.36 -27.66 16.47
C SER A 235 45.25 -27.42 15.23
N ILE A 236 44.81 -26.59 14.29
CA ILE A 236 45.66 -26.11 13.18
C ILE A 236 46.01 -24.64 13.43
N ALA A 237 47.29 -24.30 13.37
CA ALA A 237 47.79 -22.94 13.58
C ALA A 237 48.22 -22.29 12.25
N ILE A 238 47.76 -21.06 12.02
CA ILE A 238 48.19 -20.17 10.94
C ILE A 238 49.13 -19.14 11.58
N LYS A 239 50.44 -19.30 11.36
CA LYS A 239 51.45 -18.40 11.93
C LYS A 239 51.61 -17.15 11.06
N THR A 240 51.71 -15.99 11.71
CA THR A 240 51.94 -14.68 11.08
C THR A 240 53.09 -13.94 11.77
N ASN A 241 53.70 -12.98 11.06
CA ASN A 241 54.78 -12.12 11.60
C ASN A 241 54.29 -11.06 12.63
N GLY A 242 52.97 -10.98 12.89
CA GLY A 242 52.32 -10.06 13.82
C GLY A 242 50.85 -10.44 14.03
N GLN A 243 50.17 -9.78 14.97
CA GLN A 243 48.76 -10.07 15.31
C GLN A 243 47.81 -9.74 14.15
N VAL A 244 46.79 -10.59 13.95
CA VAL A 244 45.77 -10.43 12.91
C VAL A 244 44.70 -9.43 13.37
N ALA A 245 44.74 -8.22 12.80
CA ALA A 245 43.82 -7.14 13.15
C ALA A 245 42.37 -7.36 12.67
N SER A 246 42.15 -8.09 11.56
CA SER A 246 40.80 -8.51 11.15
C SER A 246 40.80 -9.74 10.24
N PHE A 247 39.84 -10.63 10.47
CA PHE A 247 39.59 -11.81 9.65
C PHE A 247 38.09 -12.10 9.56
N LYS A 248 37.69 -12.95 8.61
CA LYS A 248 36.32 -13.46 8.47
C LYS A 248 36.36 -14.95 8.17
N SER A 249 35.64 -15.77 8.93
CA SER A 249 35.50 -17.21 8.67
C SER A 249 34.06 -17.60 8.37
N PHE A 250 33.85 -18.44 7.35
CA PHE A 250 32.54 -19.00 7.01
C PHE A 250 32.68 -20.38 6.36
N ARG A 251 31.59 -21.15 6.32
CA ARG A 251 31.59 -22.55 5.87
C ARG A 251 30.71 -22.75 4.65
N MET A 252 31.10 -23.66 3.77
CA MET A 252 30.39 -24.01 2.53
C MET A 252 30.12 -25.51 2.55
N ASN A 253 28.85 -25.93 2.51
CA ASN A 253 28.47 -27.30 2.89
C ASN A 253 28.43 -28.33 1.74
N LYS A 254 28.80 -27.96 0.50
CA LYS A 254 28.77 -28.86 -0.68
C LYS A 254 29.88 -28.53 -1.70
N PRO A 255 30.94 -29.34 -1.79
CA PRO A 255 31.45 -30.23 -0.72
C PRO A 255 31.83 -29.42 0.53
N ASP A 256 31.91 -30.05 1.70
CA ASP A 256 32.09 -29.33 2.98
C ASP A 256 33.50 -28.74 3.15
N ARG A 257 33.59 -27.42 3.40
CA ARG A 257 34.83 -26.64 3.49
C ARG A 257 34.70 -25.46 4.44
N LEU A 258 35.74 -25.19 5.22
CA LEU A 258 35.89 -23.94 5.98
C LEU A 258 36.73 -22.95 5.17
N VAL A 259 36.29 -21.69 5.10
CA VAL A 259 37.00 -20.58 4.44
C VAL A 259 37.37 -19.55 5.49
N VAL A 260 38.63 -19.10 5.51
CA VAL A 260 39.14 -18.04 6.39
C VAL A 260 39.80 -16.96 5.54
N ASP A 261 39.22 -15.76 5.49
CA ASP A 261 39.75 -14.57 4.83
C ASP A 261 40.48 -13.70 5.87
N ILE A 262 41.79 -13.54 5.74
CA ILE A 262 42.62 -12.63 6.55
C ILE A 262 42.80 -11.34 5.76
N LEU A 263 42.27 -10.22 6.25
CA LEU A 263 42.22 -8.95 5.52
C LEU A 263 43.50 -8.13 5.75
N GLY A 264 43.98 -7.46 4.70
CA GLY A 264 45.21 -6.67 4.72
C GLY A 264 46.52 -7.47 4.82
N ALA A 265 46.44 -8.81 4.79
CA ALA A 265 47.61 -9.69 4.92
C ALA A 265 48.22 -10.08 3.56
N LYS A 266 49.51 -10.46 3.58
CA LYS A 266 50.21 -11.12 2.47
C LYS A 266 50.63 -12.55 2.87
N SER A 267 50.99 -13.38 1.89
CA SER A 267 51.48 -14.74 2.13
C SER A 267 52.94 -14.87 1.70
N LEU A 268 53.80 -15.34 2.60
CA LEU A 268 55.18 -15.75 2.30
C LEU A 268 55.30 -17.26 2.01
N LEU A 269 54.18 -17.99 2.05
CA LEU A 269 54.12 -19.43 1.78
C LEU A 269 54.47 -19.71 0.32
N LYS A 270 55.51 -20.52 0.09
CA LYS A 270 55.98 -20.89 -1.26
C LYS A 270 55.05 -21.86 -2.01
N THR A 271 54.04 -22.41 -1.34
CA THR A 271 53.08 -23.37 -1.91
C THR A 271 51.64 -22.88 -1.74
N GLN A 272 50.83 -23.06 -2.80
CA GLN A 272 49.41 -22.67 -2.81
C GLN A 272 48.47 -23.77 -2.25
N SER A 273 49.02 -24.94 -1.92
CA SER A 273 48.29 -26.00 -1.22
C SER A 273 49.20 -26.75 -0.26
N ILE A 274 48.66 -27.15 0.89
CA ILE A 274 49.30 -27.94 1.93
C ILE A 274 48.33 -29.05 2.33
N ASP A 275 48.70 -30.31 2.10
CA ASP A 275 47.93 -31.46 2.56
C ASP A 275 48.22 -31.67 4.05
N LEU A 276 47.16 -31.79 4.87
CA LEU A 276 47.26 -31.74 6.34
C LEU A 276 46.63 -32.96 7.03
N SER A 277 45.72 -33.69 6.37
CA SER A 277 45.23 -35.04 6.75
C SER A 277 44.85 -35.24 8.22
N SER A 278 44.44 -34.17 8.92
CA SER A 278 44.27 -34.11 10.39
C SER A 278 42.95 -33.43 10.74
N PHE A 279 42.34 -33.79 11.86
CA PHE A 279 41.06 -33.22 12.34
C PHE A 279 39.91 -33.25 11.31
N GLY A 280 39.97 -34.16 10.34
CA GLY A 280 39.00 -34.25 9.24
C GLY A 280 39.24 -33.27 8.08
N VAL A 281 40.26 -32.42 8.14
CA VAL A 281 40.75 -31.62 7.00
C VAL A 281 41.67 -32.51 6.15
N GLY A 282 41.38 -32.59 4.86
CA GLY A 282 42.28 -33.25 3.90
C GLY A 282 43.43 -32.33 3.53
N LYS A 283 43.09 -31.13 3.02
CA LYS A 283 44.07 -30.16 2.55
C LYS A 283 43.61 -28.72 2.66
N VAL A 284 44.58 -27.81 2.74
CA VAL A 284 44.36 -26.37 2.80
C VAL A 284 44.90 -25.73 1.53
N ARG A 285 44.07 -24.91 0.87
CA ARG A 285 44.44 -24.12 -0.32
C ARG A 285 44.59 -22.65 0.07
N ILE A 286 45.63 -21.99 -0.41
CA ILE A 286 45.95 -20.59 -0.10
C ILE A 286 45.80 -19.76 -1.38
N GLY A 287 44.78 -18.89 -1.40
CA GLY A 287 44.54 -17.93 -2.47
C GLY A 287 44.89 -16.52 -2.01
N THR A 288 45.91 -15.90 -2.61
CA THR A 288 46.27 -14.50 -2.36
C THR A 288 45.45 -13.55 -3.23
N SER A 289 45.20 -12.35 -2.72
CA SER A 289 44.57 -11.23 -3.43
C SER A 289 45.17 -9.92 -2.88
N PRO A 290 45.09 -8.78 -3.60
CA PRO A 290 45.76 -7.54 -3.18
C PRO A 290 45.44 -7.11 -1.74
N ASP A 291 44.18 -7.26 -1.33
CA ASP A 291 43.67 -6.77 -0.04
C ASP A 291 43.45 -7.87 1.02
N LYS A 292 43.75 -9.15 0.71
CA LYS A 292 43.54 -10.29 1.63
C LYS A 292 44.19 -11.59 1.19
N VAL A 293 44.41 -12.50 2.14
CA VAL A 293 44.68 -13.92 1.87
C VAL A 293 43.48 -14.78 2.30
N ARG A 294 43.04 -15.68 1.43
CA ARG A 294 41.99 -16.67 1.68
C ARG A 294 42.60 -18.05 1.87
N LEU A 295 42.35 -18.68 3.02
CA LEU A 295 42.67 -20.08 3.27
C LEU A 295 41.38 -20.91 3.19
N VAL A 296 41.39 -22.00 2.41
CA VAL A 296 40.26 -22.91 2.23
C VAL A 296 40.65 -24.30 2.69
N PHE A 297 40.02 -24.77 3.76
CA PHE A 297 40.23 -26.09 4.37
C PHE A 297 39.21 -27.06 3.77
N ASP A 298 39.66 -27.94 2.88
CA ASP A 298 38.84 -28.99 2.25
C ASP A 298 38.63 -30.17 3.21
N SER A 299 37.39 -30.68 3.39
CA SER A 299 37.14 -31.92 4.15
C SER A 299 37.81 -33.15 3.53
N ALA A 300 38.26 -34.08 4.38
CA ALA A 300 38.73 -35.41 4.00
C ALA A 300 37.63 -36.49 3.94
N LYS A 301 36.45 -36.25 4.54
CA LYS A 301 35.40 -37.26 4.75
C LYS A 301 33.98 -36.69 4.59
N ASP A 302 33.77 -35.93 3.51
CA ASP A 302 32.53 -35.23 3.11
C ASP A 302 31.93 -34.20 4.08
N ARG A 303 32.24 -34.26 5.38
CA ARG A 303 31.83 -33.31 6.42
C ARG A 303 33.00 -33.02 7.38
N LEU A 304 33.16 -31.76 7.78
CA LEU A 304 34.10 -31.33 8.83
C LEU A 304 33.43 -31.42 10.23
N PRO A 305 34.19 -31.54 11.33
CA PRO A 305 33.66 -31.30 12.69
C PRO A 305 33.13 -29.86 12.84
N PRO A 306 32.43 -29.50 13.93
CA PRO A 306 32.26 -28.09 14.30
C PRO A 306 33.64 -27.41 14.49
N THR A 307 33.73 -26.11 14.20
CA THR A 307 35.00 -25.38 14.08
C THR A 307 34.93 -24.01 14.73
N LEU A 308 35.92 -23.70 15.57
CA LEU A 308 36.14 -22.37 16.16
C LEU A 308 37.45 -21.76 15.61
N VAL A 309 37.46 -20.46 15.32
CA VAL A 309 38.62 -19.74 14.76
C VAL A 309 38.89 -18.50 15.60
N GLU A 310 40.07 -18.42 16.21
CA GLU A 310 40.41 -17.42 17.23
C GLU A 310 41.81 -16.84 16.99
N ASN A 311 42.03 -15.59 17.41
CA ASN A 311 43.37 -14.99 17.45
C ASN A 311 44.24 -15.69 18.51
N SER A 312 45.54 -15.79 18.23
CA SER A 312 46.56 -16.37 19.09
C SER A 312 47.84 -15.54 19.02
N ASP A 313 48.74 -15.68 19.99
CA ASP A 313 49.93 -14.83 20.15
C ASP A 313 50.88 -14.80 18.94
N THR A 314 50.78 -15.82 18.07
CA THR A 314 51.56 -15.96 16.83
C THR A 314 50.70 -15.99 15.56
N GLY A 315 49.41 -15.64 15.62
CA GLY A 315 48.53 -15.53 14.45
C GLY A 315 47.08 -15.96 14.71
N LEU A 316 46.61 -16.98 13.99
CA LEU A 316 45.25 -17.54 14.10
C LEU A 316 45.29 -19.03 14.44
N LYS A 317 44.37 -19.49 15.28
CA LYS A 317 44.20 -20.89 15.67
C LYS A 317 42.81 -21.39 15.25
N VAL A 318 42.77 -22.56 14.62
CA VAL A 318 41.54 -23.27 14.23
C VAL A 318 41.41 -24.53 15.08
N THR A 319 40.37 -24.58 15.91
CA THR A 319 40.12 -25.66 16.88
C THR A 319 38.87 -26.46 16.51
N PHE A 320 38.91 -27.78 16.67
CA PHE A 320 37.87 -28.72 16.27
C PHE A 320 37.34 -29.50 17.49
N PRO A 321 36.39 -28.96 18.27
CA PRO A 321 35.81 -29.68 19.41
C PRO A 321 35.01 -30.92 18.97
N ALA A 322 35.00 -31.95 19.82
CA ALA A 322 34.16 -33.14 19.65
C ALA A 322 32.76 -32.93 20.26
N GLU A 323 31.74 -33.56 19.69
CA GLU A 323 30.34 -33.48 20.16
C GLU A 323 30.03 -34.58 21.20
N GLU A 324 29.48 -34.20 22.36
CA GLU A 324 28.96 -35.13 23.38
C GLU A 324 27.41 -35.21 23.37
N SER A 325 26.86 -36.30 23.92
CA SER A 325 25.45 -36.71 23.72
C SER A 325 24.60 -36.78 24.99
N LYS A 326 23.41 -36.15 24.98
CA LYS A 326 22.25 -36.39 25.87
C LYS A 326 20.94 -36.06 25.11
N GLY A 327 19.78 -36.68 25.36
CA GLY A 327 19.46 -37.83 26.22
C GLY A 327 17.98 -37.89 26.62
N ALA A 328 17.32 -39.04 26.35
CA ALA A 328 15.91 -39.40 26.68
C ALA A 328 14.76 -38.63 25.98
N GLY A 329 13.61 -39.24 25.65
CA GLY A 329 13.33 -40.69 25.50
C GLY A 329 11.91 -41.17 25.83
N VAL A 330 11.20 -41.71 24.83
CA VAL A 330 10.09 -42.69 24.97
C VAL A 330 10.27 -43.77 23.88
N LYS A 331 9.83 -45.01 24.12
CA LYS A 331 10.14 -46.19 23.30
C LYS A 331 8.94 -46.67 22.47
N GLU A 332 9.20 -47.18 21.26
CA GLU A 332 8.93 -48.60 20.92
C GLU A 332 9.76 -49.07 19.71
N ALA A 333 9.77 -50.39 19.44
CA ALA A 333 10.82 -51.10 18.69
C ALA A 333 10.39 -52.55 18.34
N PRO A 334 11.12 -53.36 17.53
CA PRO A 334 11.99 -53.06 16.37
C PRO A 334 11.91 -54.09 15.19
N VAL A 335 12.71 -53.89 14.10
CA VAL A 335 13.10 -54.87 13.02
C VAL A 335 11.91 -55.34 12.10
N THR A 336 12.02 -55.64 10.79
CA THR A 336 13.01 -56.46 10.06
C THR A 336 12.96 -56.34 8.51
N GLN A 337 14.15 -56.24 7.89
CA GLN A 337 14.56 -56.67 6.51
C GLN A 337 14.01 -56.09 5.18
N ALA A 338 14.93 -56.20 4.19
CA ALA A 338 14.78 -56.41 2.75
C ALA A 338 14.33 -55.26 1.82
N ALA A 339 15.22 -54.94 0.87
CA ALA A 339 14.90 -54.21 -0.37
C ALA A 339 14.66 -55.18 -1.54
N PRO A 340 13.95 -54.73 -2.59
CA PRO A 340 14.48 -54.95 -3.94
C PRO A 340 14.48 -53.65 -4.78
N ALA A 341 14.92 -53.77 -6.05
CA ALA A 341 15.47 -52.65 -6.81
C ALA A 341 14.56 -52.06 -7.92
N VAL A 342 14.71 -50.74 -8.11
CA VAL A 342 14.57 -49.99 -9.39
C VAL A 342 13.21 -50.00 -10.12
N LYS A 343 12.54 -48.83 -10.08
CA LYS A 343 12.18 -48.01 -11.27
C LYS A 343 11.59 -46.65 -10.85
N GLU A 344 12.40 -45.58 -10.89
CA GLU A 344 11.90 -44.23 -10.64
C GLU A 344 11.21 -43.62 -11.87
N ALA A 345 9.96 -43.17 -11.69
CA ALA A 345 9.33 -42.18 -12.55
C ALA A 345 9.40 -40.81 -11.84
N LYS A 346 9.99 -39.80 -12.50
CA LYS A 346 10.35 -38.52 -11.88
C LYS A 346 9.14 -37.72 -11.39
N SER A 347 9.05 -37.47 -10.08
CA SER A 347 8.27 -36.36 -9.54
C SER A 347 9.06 -35.04 -9.69
N LYS A 348 8.57 -34.10 -10.52
CA LYS A 348 9.11 -32.74 -10.55
C LYS A 348 8.64 -31.99 -9.30
N SER A 349 9.56 -31.54 -8.45
CA SER A 349 9.27 -30.46 -7.50
C SER A 349 9.03 -29.14 -8.25
N PRO A 350 8.17 -28.24 -7.75
CA PRO A 350 7.99 -26.91 -8.33
C PRO A 350 9.28 -26.09 -8.16
N GLY A 351 9.63 -25.29 -9.17
CA GLY A 351 10.75 -24.36 -9.06
C GLY A 351 10.38 -23.09 -8.30
N VAL A 352 11.39 -22.33 -7.86
CA VAL A 352 11.25 -21.12 -7.06
C VAL A 352 12.13 -20.01 -7.64
N VAL A 353 11.60 -18.79 -7.73
CA VAL A 353 12.39 -17.60 -8.10
C VAL A 353 13.13 -17.08 -6.87
N GLU A 354 14.46 -16.95 -6.96
CA GLU A 354 15.31 -16.60 -5.82
C GLU A 354 15.77 -15.13 -5.82
N ALA A 355 15.93 -14.55 -7.00
CA ALA A 355 16.22 -13.13 -7.23
C ALA A 355 15.60 -12.64 -8.54
N ILE A 356 15.26 -11.35 -8.58
CA ILE A 356 14.85 -10.61 -9.79
C ILE A 356 15.61 -9.29 -9.75
N ASP A 357 16.58 -9.15 -10.64
CA ASP A 357 17.52 -8.04 -10.69
C ASP A 357 17.32 -7.22 -11.98
N PHE A 358 17.61 -5.94 -11.93
CA PHE A 358 17.53 -5.03 -13.07
C PHE A 358 18.85 -4.28 -13.24
N GLU A 359 19.38 -4.28 -14.46
CA GLU A 359 20.62 -3.59 -14.83
C GLU A 359 20.48 -2.92 -16.20
N VAL A 360 21.20 -1.82 -16.43
CA VAL A 360 21.32 -1.17 -17.73
C VAL A 360 22.75 -1.30 -18.22
N GLN A 361 22.96 -2.03 -19.31
CA GLN A 361 24.27 -2.24 -19.93
C GLN A 361 24.28 -1.65 -21.33
N GLY A 362 24.85 -0.45 -21.47
CA GLY A 362 24.85 0.31 -22.73
C GLY A 362 23.44 0.59 -23.24
N ASP A 363 23.19 0.30 -24.51
CA ASP A 363 21.88 0.47 -25.16
C ASP A 363 20.82 -0.57 -24.73
N ASN A 364 21.13 -1.47 -23.78
CA ASN A 364 20.25 -2.54 -23.35
C ASN A 364 19.83 -2.43 -21.88
N SER A 365 18.54 -2.68 -21.63
CA SER A 365 17.99 -2.99 -20.31
C SER A 365 17.96 -4.51 -20.12
N LEU A 366 18.48 -5.01 -18.99
CA LEU A 366 18.54 -6.43 -18.66
C LEU A 366 17.70 -6.71 -17.41
N VAL A 367 16.67 -7.56 -17.54
CA VAL A 367 15.95 -8.13 -16.39
C VAL A 367 16.45 -9.54 -16.17
N THR A 368 17.12 -9.79 -15.04
CA THR A 368 17.70 -11.10 -14.71
C THR A 368 16.87 -11.79 -13.65
N VAL A 369 16.38 -13.00 -13.95
CA VAL A 369 15.57 -13.82 -13.05
C VAL A 369 16.37 -15.07 -12.69
N THR A 370 16.79 -15.20 -11.43
CA THR A 370 17.50 -16.38 -10.93
C THR A 370 16.49 -17.36 -10.33
N VAL A 371 16.53 -18.64 -10.72
CA VAL A 371 15.58 -19.66 -10.27
C VAL A 371 16.28 -20.94 -9.80
N SER A 372 15.68 -21.61 -8.81
CA SER A 372 16.02 -22.99 -8.43
C SER A 372 14.90 -23.96 -8.81
N GLY A 373 15.24 -25.21 -9.12
CA GLY A 373 14.29 -26.21 -9.60
C GLY A 373 13.86 -26.02 -11.06
N VAL A 374 12.74 -26.65 -11.45
CA VAL A 374 12.34 -26.76 -12.87
C VAL A 374 11.26 -25.74 -13.24
N CYS A 375 11.71 -24.52 -13.57
CA CYS A 375 10.88 -23.46 -14.14
C CYS A 375 11.02 -23.40 -15.67
N GLU A 376 9.90 -23.37 -16.41
CA GLU A 376 9.89 -23.40 -17.89
C GLU A 376 9.46 -22.03 -18.47
N PRO A 377 10.30 -21.29 -19.21
CA PRO A 377 10.00 -19.94 -19.69
C PRO A 377 8.99 -19.93 -20.84
N GLY A 378 7.98 -19.06 -20.74
CA GLY A 378 7.12 -18.68 -21.86
C GLY A 378 7.80 -17.68 -22.80
N ARG A 379 7.11 -17.32 -23.89
CA ARG A 379 7.53 -16.22 -24.78
C ARG A 379 7.02 -14.87 -24.23
N PRO A 380 7.76 -13.76 -24.40
CA PRO A 380 7.24 -12.42 -24.12
C PRO A 380 5.98 -12.12 -24.95
N VAL A 381 4.95 -11.58 -24.31
CA VAL A 381 3.73 -11.10 -24.97
C VAL A 381 3.64 -9.58 -24.79
N LYS A 382 3.51 -8.82 -25.88
CA LYS A 382 3.31 -7.37 -25.83
C LYS A 382 1.91 -7.04 -25.31
N VAL A 383 1.81 -5.97 -24.51
CA VAL A 383 0.56 -5.38 -24.01
C VAL A 383 0.63 -3.86 -24.17
N ALA A 384 -0.51 -3.17 -24.12
CA ALA A 384 -0.64 -1.78 -24.62
C ALA A 384 0.31 -0.71 -24.01
N LYS A 385 0.96 -0.98 -22.86
CA LYS A 385 2.00 -0.13 -22.25
C LYS A 385 3.18 -0.94 -21.65
N GLY A 386 3.48 -2.11 -22.23
CA GLY A 386 4.54 -2.97 -21.70
C GLY A 386 4.66 -4.35 -22.36
N ALA A 387 5.37 -5.25 -21.69
CA ALA A 387 5.49 -6.66 -22.09
C ALA A 387 5.35 -7.59 -20.88
N THR A 388 4.91 -8.83 -21.10
CA THR A 388 4.71 -9.83 -20.06
C THR A 388 5.45 -11.11 -20.37
N LEU A 389 6.26 -11.61 -19.42
CA LEU A 389 6.92 -12.91 -19.46
C LEU A 389 6.32 -13.81 -18.37
N THR A 390 6.04 -15.08 -18.68
CA THR A 390 5.48 -16.04 -17.70
C THR A 390 6.29 -17.32 -17.69
N PHE A 391 6.91 -17.65 -16.56
CA PHE A 391 7.57 -18.92 -16.28
C PHE A 391 6.55 -19.89 -15.68
N LYS A 392 6.40 -21.07 -16.28
CA LYS A 392 5.52 -22.14 -15.81
C LYS A 392 6.20 -22.95 -14.71
N ASN A 393 5.41 -23.51 -13.80
CA ASN A 393 5.89 -24.39 -12.71
C ASN A 393 6.96 -23.72 -11.81
N CYS A 394 6.78 -22.42 -11.56
CA CYS A 394 7.72 -21.56 -10.87
C CYS A 394 6.98 -20.66 -9.87
N GLN A 395 7.36 -20.68 -8.60
CA GLN A 395 6.74 -19.85 -7.55
C GLN A 395 7.61 -18.63 -7.24
N ILE A 396 7.00 -17.44 -7.10
CA ILE A 396 7.70 -16.24 -6.61
C ILE A 396 7.45 -16.13 -5.09
N PRO A 397 8.49 -16.20 -4.23
CA PRO A 397 8.34 -15.94 -2.79
C PRO A 397 7.82 -14.52 -2.52
N ARG A 398 7.01 -14.33 -1.46
CA ARG A 398 6.41 -13.02 -1.11
C ARG A 398 7.43 -11.86 -1.07
N ARG A 399 8.68 -12.11 -0.65
CA ARG A 399 9.76 -11.09 -0.61
C ARG A 399 10.09 -10.48 -1.98
N LEU A 400 9.83 -11.19 -3.08
CA LEU A 400 10.10 -10.75 -4.46
C LEU A 400 8.83 -10.26 -5.20
N GLN A 401 7.64 -10.34 -4.59
CA GLN A 401 6.39 -9.84 -5.19
C GLN A 401 6.22 -8.32 -4.95
N ARG A 402 7.32 -7.57 -5.05
CA ARG A 402 7.37 -6.11 -4.88
C ARG A 402 7.61 -5.45 -6.23
N PHE A 403 7.04 -4.26 -6.44
CA PHE A 403 7.36 -3.45 -7.62
C PHE A 403 8.82 -2.99 -7.57
N ILE A 404 9.54 -3.18 -8.68
CA ILE A 404 10.90 -2.68 -8.86
C ILE A 404 10.77 -1.45 -9.76
N ASP A 405 10.94 -0.26 -9.18
CA ASP A 405 10.98 0.98 -9.95
C ASP A 405 12.31 1.07 -10.71
N SER A 406 12.21 1.31 -12.02
CA SER A 406 13.35 1.52 -12.92
C SER A 406 13.34 2.93 -13.54
N GLY A 407 12.41 3.79 -13.10
CA GLY A 407 12.22 5.15 -13.59
C GLY A 407 13.44 6.05 -13.42
N SER A 408 14.25 5.85 -12.38
CA SER A 408 15.49 6.61 -12.15
C SER A 408 16.62 6.28 -13.14
N PHE A 409 16.51 5.19 -13.91
CA PHE A 409 17.53 4.78 -14.88
C PHE A 409 17.24 5.33 -16.29
N PRO A 410 18.29 5.60 -17.11
CA PRO A 410 18.18 6.06 -18.50
C PRO A 410 17.79 4.90 -19.44
N SER A 411 16.65 4.27 -19.16
CA SER A 411 16.19 3.02 -19.76
C SER A 411 14.79 3.17 -20.36
N VAL A 412 14.39 2.32 -21.31
CA VAL A 412 13.00 2.27 -21.79
C VAL A 412 12.09 1.50 -20.82
N VAL A 413 12.63 0.69 -19.92
CA VAL A 413 11.86 0.09 -18.82
C VAL A 413 11.53 1.17 -17.78
N LYS A 414 10.24 1.28 -17.44
CA LYS A 414 9.75 2.15 -16.36
C LYS A 414 9.69 1.43 -15.01
N GLY A 415 9.32 0.14 -15.02
CA GLY A 415 9.12 -0.63 -13.80
C GLY A 415 8.77 -2.08 -14.07
N ILE A 416 9.03 -2.94 -13.09
CA ILE A 416 8.83 -4.39 -13.17
C ILE A 416 7.92 -4.83 -12.03
N THR A 417 6.88 -5.60 -12.35
CA THR A 417 5.91 -6.15 -11.41
C THR A 417 5.96 -7.69 -11.45
N PRO A 418 6.63 -8.36 -10.49
CA PRO A 418 6.61 -9.80 -10.36
C PRO A 418 5.35 -10.28 -9.61
N ILE A 419 4.60 -11.20 -10.20
CA ILE A 419 3.33 -11.73 -9.71
C ILE A 419 3.40 -13.26 -9.75
N SER A 420 3.06 -13.97 -8.66
CA SER A 420 2.87 -15.41 -8.73
C SER A 420 1.39 -15.75 -8.98
N VAL A 421 1.12 -16.49 -10.05
CA VAL A 421 -0.22 -16.96 -10.41
C VAL A 421 -0.37 -18.38 -9.89
N LYS A 422 -1.23 -18.59 -8.88
CA LYS A 422 -1.50 -19.93 -8.35
C LYS A 422 -2.38 -20.73 -9.32
N ARG A 423 -2.09 -22.02 -9.45
CA ARG A 423 -2.91 -23.03 -10.15
C ARG A 423 -3.05 -24.25 -9.22
N LYS A 424 -4.13 -25.04 -9.36
CA LYS A 424 -4.50 -26.15 -8.45
C LYS A 424 -3.31 -26.99 -7.91
N ASN A 425 -2.37 -27.41 -8.78
CA ASN A 425 -1.23 -28.25 -8.39
C ASN A 425 0.16 -27.63 -8.64
N ALA A 426 0.26 -26.36 -9.06
CA ALA A 426 1.53 -25.68 -9.33
C ALA A 426 1.37 -24.15 -9.37
N GLY A 427 2.43 -23.40 -9.06
CA GLY A 427 2.48 -21.94 -9.32
C GLY A 427 3.12 -21.63 -10.67
N ASP A 428 2.70 -20.53 -11.28
CA ASP A 428 3.46 -19.84 -12.34
C ASP A 428 4.01 -18.51 -11.79
N ALA A 429 5.10 -18.02 -12.39
CA ALA A 429 5.75 -16.75 -12.09
C ALA A 429 5.62 -15.83 -13.30
N ARG A 430 4.93 -14.70 -13.17
CA ARG A 430 4.68 -13.73 -14.23
C ARG A 430 5.36 -12.41 -13.91
N LEU A 431 6.23 -11.94 -14.80
CA LEU A 431 6.81 -10.60 -14.73
C LEU A 431 6.11 -9.72 -15.77
N ILE A 432 5.50 -8.64 -15.32
CA ILE A 432 4.95 -7.59 -16.17
C ILE A 432 5.95 -6.43 -16.14
N VAL A 433 6.45 -6.03 -17.31
CA VAL A 433 7.43 -4.95 -17.49
C VAL A 433 6.74 -3.78 -18.16
N GLN A 434 6.65 -2.65 -17.48
CA GLN A 434 6.11 -1.40 -18.02
C GLN A 434 7.19 -0.72 -18.88
N LEU A 435 6.81 -0.27 -20.08
CA LEU A 435 7.73 0.36 -21.04
C LEU A 435 7.31 1.80 -21.33
N ARG A 436 8.31 2.69 -21.46
CA ARG A 436 8.16 4.11 -21.82
C ARG A 436 7.85 4.32 -23.31
N ALA A 437 8.36 3.42 -24.14
CA ALA A 437 8.17 3.36 -25.59
C ALA A 437 8.14 1.89 -26.03
N ASP A 438 7.68 1.59 -27.24
CA ASP A 438 7.79 0.22 -27.75
C ASP A 438 9.25 -0.13 -28.07
N ALA A 439 9.64 -1.37 -27.76
CA ALA A 439 11.00 -1.86 -27.83
C ALA A 439 11.06 -3.35 -28.24
N PRO A 440 12.01 -3.75 -29.10
CA PRO A 440 12.28 -5.16 -29.34
C PRO A 440 12.93 -5.77 -28.08
N SER A 441 12.57 -7.02 -27.77
CA SER A 441 13.14 -7.75 -26.63
C SER A 441 13.32 -9.24 -26.91
N LYS A 442 14.24 -9.86 -26.18
CA LYS A 442 14.67 -11.26 -26.33
C LYS A 442 14.91 -11.87 -24.96
N VAL A 443 14.57 -13.15 -24.79
CA VAL A 443 14.91 -13.91 -23.57
C VAL A 443 15.99 -14.92 -23.90
N MET A 444 16.99 -15.03 -23.02
CA MET A 444 18.10 -15.98 -23.09
C MET A 444 18.23 -16.69 -21.74
N GLN A 445 18.64 -17.96 -21.76
CA GLN A 445 18.94 -18.74 -20.55
C GLN A 445 20.45 -18.91 -20.41
N SER A 446 20.94 -18.73 -19.18
CA SER A 446 22.33 -18.95 -18.78
C SER A 446 22.33 -19.71 -17.47
N GLY A 447 22.21 -21.04 -17.55
CA GLY A 447 22.12 -21.92 -16.38
C GLY A 447 20.80 -21.75 -15.61
N ASP A 448 20.95 -21.37 -14.33
CA ASP A 448 19.89 -21.04 -13.37
C ASP A 448 19.28 -19.64 -13.59
N LYS A 449 19.86 -18.83 -14.48
CA LYS A 449 19.42 -17.46 -14.78
C LYS A 449 18.73 -17.35 -16.12
N TYR A 450 17.59 -16.64 -16.13
CA TYR A 450 16.92 -16.16 -17.33
C TYR A 450 17.13 -14.65 -17.48
N ILE A 451 17.74 -14.23 -18.57
CA ILE A 451 18.05 -12.83 -18.88
C ILE A 451 17.08 -12.38 -19.98
N TRP A 452 16.30 -11.33 -19.70
CA TRP A 452 15.41 -10.68 -20.66
C TRP A 452 16.03 -9.35 -21.08
N GLU A 453 16.58 -9.33 -22.29
CA GLU A 453 17.18 -8.18 -22.96
C GLU A 453 16.08 -7.33 -23.62
N ILE A 454 16.03 -6.03 -23.33
CA ILE A 454 15.08 -5.06 -23.90
C ILE A 454 15.90 -3.87 -24.41
N ARG A 455 15.81 -3.55 -25.70
CA ARG A 455 16.62 -2.47 -26.29
C ARG A 455 16.08 -1.09 -25.96
N ASN A 456 16.96 -0.18 -25.56
CA ASN A 456 16.63 1.21 -25.27
C ASN A 456 16.49 2.01 -26.58
N THR A 457 15.28 2.07 -27.13
CA THR A 457 14.94 2.98 -28.22
C THR A 457 15.04 4.45 -27.76
N LYS A 458 15.49 5.35 -28.65
CA LYS A 458 15.71 6.77 -28.32
C LYS A 458 14.40 7.41 -27.83
N LEU A 459 14.36 7.79 -26.55
CA LEU A 459 13.21 8.43 -25.92
C LEU A 459 13.00 9.85 -26.49
N PRO A 460 11.75 10.26 -26.80
CA PRO A 460 11.47 11.65 -27.14
C PRO A 460 11.70 12.54 -25.90
N THR A 461 12.41 13.64 -26.08
CA THR A 461 12.77 14.57 -24.99
C THR A 461 11.53 15.25 -24.41
N PRO A 462 11.30 15.23 -23.08
CA PRO A 462 10.26 16.04 -22.47
C PRO A 462 10.62 17.52 -22.63
N LYS A 463 9.61 18.36 -22.94
CA LYS A 463 9.78 19.82 -22.90
C LYS A 463 9.96 20.26 -21.45
N VAL A 464 11.12 20.80 -21.11
CA VAL A 464 11.32 21.54 -19.85
C VAL A 464 10.79 22.95 -20.07
N GLU A 465 9.64 23.26 -19.47
CA GLU A 465 9.06 24.60 -19.51
C GLU A 465 9.83 25.49 -18.52
N LYS A 466 10.69 26.36 -19.05
CA LYS A 466 11.71 27.10 -18.27
C LYS A 466 11.09 28.33 -17.59
N ASN A 467 10.62 28.18 -16.35
CA ASN A 467 10.19 29.29 -15.49
C ASN A 467 10.66 29.12 -14.03
N LEU A 468 11.85 29.65 -13.72
CA LEU A 468 12.21 30.12 -12.38
C LEU A 468 13.24 31.25 -12.53
N PRO A 469 13.20 32.35 -11.73
CA PRO A 469 14.06 33.51 -11.96
C PRO A 469 15.52 33.29 -11.52
N GLU A 470 16.46 33.93 -12.22
CA GLU A 470 17.85 34.05 -11.76
C GLU A 470 17.98 35.18 -10.72
N LEU A 471 18.44 34.87 -9.51
CA LEU A 471 18.88 35.85 -8.52
C LEU A 471 20.41 35.99 -8.57
N LYS A 472 20.88 37.21 -8.87
CA LYS A 472 22.33 37.54 -8.85
C LYS A 472 22.81 37.82 -7.42
N SER A 473 24.12 37.66 -7.21
CA SER A 473 24.78 37.73 -5.90
C SER A 473 25.51 39.06 -5.63
N GLY A 474 25.74 39.35 -4.36
CA GLY A 474 26.50 40.51 -3.84
C GLY A 474 25.62 41.39 -2.95
N ASP A 475 25.95 41.74 -1.70
CA ASP A 475 27.03 41.32 -0.78
C ASP A 475 26.40 41.20 0.64
N VAL A 476 26.95 40.58 1.70
CA VAL A 476 28.22 40.88 2.41
C VAL A 476 28.56 39.73 3.40
N LYS A 477 29.83 39.29 3.41
CA LYS A 477 30.66 38.68 4.49
C LYS A 477 30.04 37.82 5.64
N SER A 478 30.67 36.65 5.88
CA SER A 478 30.92 36.00 7.21
C SER A 478 29.74 35.33 7.94
N THR A 479 29.85 34.17 8.64
CA THR A 479 30.98 33.25 8.94
C THR A 479 30.57 31.75 8.99
N LYS A 480 31.45 30.88 8.46
CA LYS A 480 31.94 29.61 9.06
C LYS A 480 31.02 28.70 9.92
N ASN A 481 30.69 27.54 9.35
CA ASN A 481 30.52 26.19 9.96
C ASN A 481 29.56 25.97 11.16
N ILE A 482 28.36 25.50 10.86
CA ILE A 482 27.65 24.40 11.55
C ILE A 482 27.08 23.51 10.42
N GLY A 483 27.01 22.18 10.47
CA GLY A 483 27.30 21.23 11.56
C GLY A 483 26.18 20.19 11.61
N THR A 484 26.23 19.21 10.69
CA THR A 484 25.14 18.26 10.41
C THR A 484 24.81 17.34 11.58
N GLU A 485 23.53 17.27 11.94
CA GLU A 485 22.95 16.18 12.74
C GLU A 485 21.56 15.81 12.17
N PRO A 486 21.34 14.56 11.71
CA PRO A 486 20.01 14.03 11.44
C PRO A 486 19.50 13.25 12.66
N ALA A 487 18.28 13.55 13.12
CA ALA A 487 17.63 12.84 14.21
C ALA A 487 16.45 11.99 13.70
N GLU A 488 16.51 10.67 13.93
CA GLU A 488 15.45 9.67 13.72
C GLU A 488 15.75 8.47 14.65
N ILE A 489 14.82 7.76 15.30
CA ILE A 489 13.38 7.92 15.55
C ILE A 489 13.12 7.31 16.95
N GLU A 490 12.19 7.90 17.72
CA GLU A 490 11.36 7.12 18.67
C GLU A 490 9.89 7.31 18.29
N LEU A 491 9.09 6.24 18.37
CA LEU A 491 7.65 6.30 18.66
C LEU A 491 7.14 4.90 19.08
N ALA A 492 6.16 4.87 19.99
CA ALA A 492 5.80 3.69 20.79
C ALA A 492 4.76 2.75 20.14
N GLY A 493 4.60 1.54 20.71
CA GLY A 493 3.68 0.52 20.19
C GLY A 493 3.36 -0.66 21.12
N ASP A 494 2.58 -0.39 22.16
CA ASP A 494 1.64 -1.30 22.87
C ASP A 494 2.13 -2.46 23.81
N SER A 495 1.91 -2.22 25.11
CA SER A 495 1.33 -3.06 26.19
C SER A 495 1.50 -4.59 26.28
N GLY A 496 1.80 -5.09 27.50
CA GLY A 496 1.44 -6.45 27.93
C GLY A 496 1.99 -6.96 29.28
N VAL A 497 1.11 -7.10 30.28
CA VAL A 497 1.24 -7.90 31.54
C VAL A 497 2.00 -7.31 32.75
N GLU A 498 1.21 -6.73 33.65
CA GLU A 498 1.15 -6.87 35.14
C GLU A 498 2.36 -6.70 36.10
N ILE A 499 1.99 -6.34 37.34
CA ILE A 499 2.77 -5.85 38.50
C ILE A 499 2.37 -6.81 39.67
N PRO A 500 3.20 -7.25 40.66
CA PRO A 500 3.97 -6.32 41.52
C PRO A 500 5.25 -6.80 42.27
N ALA A 501 6.07 -5.84 42.66
CA ALA A 501 6.79 -5.81 43.95
C ALA A 501 7.21 -4.36 44.28
N VAL A 502 7.39 -4.03 45.57
CA VAL A 502 7.96 -2.76 46.03
C VAL A 502 9.39 -3.01 46.48
N ASP A 503 10.37 -2.32 45.87
CA ASP A 503 11.74 -2.27 46.36
C ASP A 503 12.33 -0.86 46.23
N ASN A 504 12.91 -0.36 47.32
CA ASN A 504 13.46 1.00 47.40
C ASN A 504 14.92 1.03 46.90
N ALA A 505 15.11 1.18 45.59
CA ALA A 505 16.42 1.33 44.97
C ALA A 505 16.51 2.61 44.11
N THR A 506 16.64 3.78 44.77
CA THR A 506 16.72 5.11 44.13
C THR A 506 18.00 5.25 43.30
N THR A 507 17.99 4.71 42.08
CA THR A 507 19.11 4.73 41.15
C THR A 507 19.19 6.11 40.49
N PHE A 508 19.89 7.05 41.15
CA PHE A 508 20.15 8.37 40.60
C PHE A 508 20.93 8.28 39.29
N THR A 509 20.27 8.59 38.17
CA THR A 509 20.88 8.71 36.85
C THR A 509 21.87 9.88 36.85
N GLN A 510 23.15 9.58 37.06
CA GLN A 510 24.22 10.57 37.03
C GLN A 510 24.33 11.17 35.62
N LYS A 511 23.81 12.40 35.48
CA LYS A 511 23.95 13.25 34.30
C LYS A 511 25.44 13.43 34.01
N SER A 512 25.94 12.78 32.97
CA SER A 512 27.37 12.67 32.69
C SER A 512 27.97 14.04 32.38
N VAL A 513 28.79 14.55 33.31
CA VAL A 513 29.44 15.86 33.18
C VAL A 513 30.42 15.80 32.01
N ALA A 514 30.12 16.55 30.95
CA ALA A 514 31.00 16.68 29.80
C ALA A 514 32.37 17.20 30.25
N LYS A 515 33.42 16.38 30.09
CA LYS A 515 34.78 16.75 30.49
C LYS A 515 35.22 17.99 29.70
N LYS A 516 35.44 19.11 30.40
CA LYS A 516 35.97 20.35 29.83
C LYS A 516 37.24 20.05 29.03
N LYS A 517 37.32 20.55 27.80
CA LYS A 517 38.53 20.46 26.96
C LYS A 517 39.42 21.67 27.27
N TYR A 518 40.52 21.42 27.96
CA TYR A 518 41.53 22.42 28.26
C TYR A 518 42.42 22.69 27.05
N THR A 519 42.68 23.97 26.78
CA THR A 519 43.34 24.47 25.56
C THR A 519 44.39 25.55 25.83
N GLY A 520 44.56 25.96 27.09
CA GLY A 520 45.52 26.98 27.49
C GLY A 520 46.98 26.58 27.23
N ARG A 521 47.84 27.60 27.08
CA ARG A 521 49.30 27.42 27.05
C ARG A 521 49.72 26.65 28.31
N ARG A 522 50.56 25.62 28.12
CA ARG A 522 51.00 24.74 29.21
C ARG A 522 52.00 25.48 30.08
N VAL A 523 51.79 25.42 31.39
CA VAL A 523 52.62 26.04 32.43
C VAL A 523 53.09 25.01 33.44
N SER A 524 54.18 25.32 34.12
CA SER A 524 54.58 24.66 35.37
C SER A 524 54.63 25.73 36.44
N LEU A 525 53.95 25.46 37.57
CA LEU A 525 53.74 26.40 38.67
C LEU A 525 53.96 25.64 39.98
N GLU A 526 54.85 26.14 40.83
CA GLU A 526 55.11 25.56 42.15
C GLU A 526 55.03 26.67 43.20
N PHE A 527 54.04 26.54 44.08
CA PHE A 527 53.73 27.52 45.10
C PHE A 527 53.53 26.84 46.44
N SER A 528 54.16 27.40 47.48
CA SER A 528 53.98 27.03 48.88
C SER A 528 53.38 28.24 49.60
N ASP A 529 52.19 28.06 50.20
CA ASP A 529 51.45 29.08 50.94
C ASP A 529 51.26 30.43 50.21
N ALA A 530 51.14 30.39 48.87
CA ALA A 530 51.05 31.61 48.07
C ALA A 530 49.63 32.17 48.08
N GLU A 531 49.51 33.50 48.17
CA GLU A 531 48.24 34.21 48.12
C GLU A 531 47.54 34.01 46.76
N VAL A 532 46.28 33.57 46.78
CA VAL A 532 45.50 33.22 45.59
C VAL A 532 45.41 34.37 44.57
N ARG A 533 45.39 35.63 45.02
CA ARG A 533 45.41 36.83 44.16
C ARG A 533 46.65 36.90 43.26
N LYS A 534 47.82 36.62 43.83
CA LYS A 534 49.11 36.68 43.10
C LYS A 534 49.20 35.60 42.04
N ILE A 535 48.62 34.42 42.30
CA ILE A 535 48.55 33.32 41.33
C ILE A 535 47.59 33.68 40.18
N PHE A 536 46.43 34.28 40.48
CA PHE A 536 45.51 34.77 39.46
C PHE A 536 46.11 35.89 38.61
N GLN A 537 46.91 36.78 39.17
CA GLN A 537 47.66 37.78 38.40
C GLN A 537 48.64 37.12 37.41
N LEU A 538 49.44 36.14 37.86
CA LEU A 538 50.36 35.42 36.96
C LEU A 538 49.61 34.64 35.86
N ILE A 539 48.43 34.08 36.16
CA ILE A 539 47.58 33.42 35.16
C ILE A 539 47.01 34.46 34.17
N ALA A 540 46.64 35.66 34.60
CA ALA A 540 46.20 36.75 33.73
C ALA A 540 47.31 37.15 32.73
N GLU A 541 48.54 37.32 33.22
CA GLU A 541 49.74 37.64 32.42
C GLU A 541 50.07 36.54 31.38
N VAL A 542 49.92 35.25 31.73
CA VAL A 542 50.17 34.14 30.79
C VAL A 542 49.01 33.89 29.82
N SER A 543 47.77 34.23 30.20
CA SER A 543 46.56 34.01 29.39
C SER A 543 46.20 35.17 28.45
N ASN A 544 46.83 36.35 28.61
CA ASN A 544 46.46 37.62 27.96
C ASN A 544 45.01 38.05 28.23
N LEU A 545 44.47 37.76 29.42
CA LEU A 545 43.09 38.09 29.82
C LEU A 545 43.08 39.04 31.03
N ASN A 546 42.15 39.99 31.06
CA ASN A 546 42.03 40.93 32.17
C ASN A 546 41.22 40.32 33.32
N PHE A 547 41.85 40.02 34.45
CA PHE A 547 41.19 39.40 35.60
C PHE A 547 40.68 40.45 36.59
N LEU A 548 39.38 40.40 36.90
CA LEU A 548 38.71 41.26 37.88
C LEU A 548 38.39 40.43 39.13
N ILE A 549 39.26 40.53 40.14
CA ILE A 549 39.19 39.74 41.38
C ILE A 549 38.51 40.58 42.47
N ALA A 550 37.35 40.15 42.96
CA ALA A 550 36.63 40.88 44.01
C ALA A 550 37.31 40.79 45.39
N ASP A 551 37.08 41.76 46.28
CA ASP A 551 37.75 41.89 47.58
C ASP A 551 37.49 40.71 48.54
N ASP A 552 36.32 40.05 48.40
CA ASP A 552 35.96 38.82 49.13
C ASP A 552 36.91 37.62 48.85
N VAL A 553 37.75 37.68 47.80
CA VAL A 553 38.68 36.59 47.44
C VAL A 553 39.95 36.67 48.29
N SER A 554 40.04 35.84 49.34
CA SER A 554 41.19 35.80 50.25
C SER A 554 41.66 34.38 50.57
N GLY A 555 42.86 34.28 51.15
CA GLY A 555 43.50 33.03 51.55
C GLY A 555 44.67 32.58 50.65
N THR A 556 45.46 31.65 51.17
CA THR A 556 46.64 31.06 50.50
C THR A 556 46.34 29.69 49.92
N ILE A 557 47.15 29.24 48.96
CA ILE A 557 47.10 27.88 48.40
C ILE A 557 48.52 27.38 48.14
N SER A 558 48.78 26.13 48.55
CA SER A 558 49.98 25.38 48.16
C SER A 558 49.60 24.48 47.00
N ILE A 559 50.26 24.61 45.85
CA ILE A 559 49.94 23.86 44.64
C ILE A 559 51.20 23.64 43.78
N LYS A 560 51.35 22.42 43.25
CA LYS A 560 52.42 22.05 42.33
C LYS A 560 51.82 21.46 41.05
N LEU A 561 51.93 22.20 39.95
CA LEU A 561 51.46 21.84 38.62
C LEU A 561 52.66 21.75 37.68
N VAL A 562 52.73 20.69 36.88
CA VAL A 562 53.83 20.48 35.92
C VAL A 562 53.25 20.21 34.54
N ASN A 563 53.58 21.06 33.57
CA ASN A 563 53.14 20.94 32.17
C ASN A 563 51.60 20.89 31.99
N VAL A 564 50.87 21.65 32.81
CA VAL A 564 49.39 21.72 32.86
C VAL A 564 48.91 22.96 32.07
N PRO A 565 47.87 22.87 31.22
CA PRO A 565 47.24 24.04 30.60
C PRO A 565 46.80 25.09 31.63
N TRP A 566 47.03 26.38 31.38
CA TRP A 566 46.70 27.42 32.37
C TRP A 566 45.20 27.50 32.71
N ASP A 567 44.31 27.10 31.80
CA ASP A 567 42.86 27.05 32.01
C ASP A 567 42.45 25.86 32.91
N GLN A 568 43.16 24.72 32.79
CA GLN A 568 43.04 23.63 33.76
C GLN A 568 43.59 24.02 35.13
N ALA A 569 44.70 24.76 35.18
CA ALA A 569 45.26 25.29 36.43
C ALA A 569 44.27 26.24 37.13
N LEU A 570 43.66 27.15 36.36
CA LEU A 570 42.65 28.09 36.83
C LEU A 570 41.42 27.40 37.42
N ASP A 571 40.82 26.45 36.69
CA ASP A 571 39.66 25.70 37.17
C ASP A 571 39.94 24.95 38.49
N VAL A 572 41.12 24.33 38.63
CA VAL A 572 41.52 23.62 39.87
C VAL A 572 41.66 24.58 41.06
N ILE A 573 42.22 25.78 40.85
CA ILE A 573 42.34 26.80 41.91
C ILE A 573 40.98 27.36 42.30
N LEU A 574 40.09 27.59 41.32
CA LEU A 574 38.71 28.04 41.56
C LEU A 574 37.92 27.00 42.38
N GLU A 575 37.96 25.72 41.97
CA GLU A 575 37.31 24.61 42.66
C GLU A 575 37.83 24.42 44.10
N SER A 576 39.15 24.40 44.28
CA SER A 576 39.80 24.28 45.60
C SER A 576 39.40 25.36 46.60
N LYS A 577 38.99 26.55 46.13
CA LYS A 577 38.62 27.69 46.97
C LYS A 577 37.14 28.07 46.91
N ASN A 578 36.28 27.24 46.32
CA ASN A 578 34.85 27.54 46.11
C ASN A 578 34.59 28.90 45.44
N LEU A 579 35.52 29.30 44.56
CA LEU A 579 35.39 30.46 43.70
C LEU A 579 34.75 30.04 42.38
N GLU A 580 34.18 31.01 41.68
CA GLU A 580 33.60 30.82 40.36
C GLU A 580 34.07 31.97 39.46
N MET A 581 34.14 31.73 38.14
CA MET A 581 34.50 32.76 37.17
C MET A 581 33.35 33.02 36.20
N LYS A 582 33.07 34.30 35.94
CA LYS A 582 32.21 34.74 34.83
C LYS A 582 33.09 35.44 33.80
N ARG A 583 33.15 34.91 32.58
CA ARG A 583 33.91 35.50 31.48
C ARG A 583 33.00 36.33 30.59
N GLU A 584 33.33 37.60 30.42
CA GLU A 584 32.66 38.54 29.54
C GLU A 584 33.69 39.08 28.54
N GLY A 585 33.78 38.40 27.39
CA GLY A 585 34.75 38.69 26.32
C GLY A 585 36.21 38.54 26.77
N ASN A 586 36.87 39.68 27.01
CA ASN A 586 38.27 39.77 27.43
C ASN A 586 38.45 39.94 28.96
N ILE A 587 37.35 40.10 29.71
CA ILE A 587 37.37 40.26 31.16
C ILE A 587 36.91 38.95 31.82
N VAL A 588 37.64 38.51 32.85
CA VAL A 588 37.31 37.34 33.67
C VAL A 588 37.06 37.81 35.10
N GLN A 589 35.81 37.84 35.51
CA GLN A 589 35.43 38.23 36.87
C GLN A 589 35.47 37.01 37.80
N ILE A 590 36.26 37.07 38.87
CA ILE A 590 36.41 36.02 39.88
C ILE A 590 35.80 36.48 41.20
N LYS A 591 34.84 35.70 41.73
CA LYS A 591 34.13 35.94 42.99
C LYS A 591 33.87 34.60 43.72
N PRO A 592 33.58 34.61 45.03
CA PRO A 592 33.05 33.43 45.72
C PRO A 592 31.74 32.96 45.10
N ARG A 593 31.58 31.64 44.94
CA ARG A 593 30.43 31.02 44.25
C ARG A 593 29.06 31.38 44.87
N GLY A 594 29.02 31.69 46.16
CA GLY A 594 27.82 32.20 46.83
C GLY A 594 27.35 33.58 46.32
N LYS A 595 28.30 34.48 46.00
CA LYS A 595 27.99 35.84 45.54
C LYS A 595 27.47 35.88 44.11
N PHE A 596 27.83 34.92 43.25
CA PHE A 596 27.20 34.79 41.93
C PHE A 596 25.75 34.32 42.04
N LYS A 597 25.46 33.38 42.96
CA LYS A 597 24.07 32.96 43.23
C LYS A 597 23.23 34.08 43.83
N SER A 598 23.74 34.81 44.83
CA SER A 598 22.98 35.93 45.41
C SER A 598 22.73 37.01 44.36
N ALA A 599 23.75 37.46 43.61
CA ALA A 599 23.58 38.46 42.56
C ALA A 599 22.60 38.02 41.46
N GLN A 600 22.55 36.73 41.09
CA GLN A 600 21.55 36.22 40.14
C GLN A 600 20.13 36.20 40.71
N ILE A 601 19.98 35.90 42.00
CA ILE A 601 18.68 35.95 42.71
C ILE A 601 18.23 37.41 42.83
N GLU A 602 19.11 38.30 43.29
CA GLU A 602 18.90 39.76 43.38
C GLU A 602 18.52 40.35 42.00
N GLU A 603 19.17 39.93 40.90
CA GLU A 603 18.82 40.36 39.54
C GLU A 603 17.45 39.82 39.07
N GLN A 604 17.10 38.57 39.42
CA GLN A 604 15.79 37.99 39.10
C GLN A 604 14.66 38.59 39.95
N GLU A 605 14.91 38.87 41.22
CA GLU A 605 13.98 39.54 42.12
C GLU A 605 13.79 41.01 41.72
N ALA A 606 14.85 41.70 41.29
CA ALA A 606 14.75 43.04 40.72
C ALA A 606 13.89 43.06 39.43
N LYS A 607 14.06 42.09 38.53
CA LYS A 607 13.21 41.97 37.32
C LYS A 607 11.75 41.68 37.67
N LYS A 608 11.49 40.71 38.55
CA LYS A 608 10.13 40.43 39.05
C LYS A 608 9.51 41.61 39.79
N ALA A 609 10.30 42.39 40.53
CA ALA A 609 9.83 43.62 41.17
C ALA A 609 9.47 44.69 40.14
N GLN A 610 10.28 44.87 39.08
CA GLN A 610 9.98 45.77 37.97
C GLN A 610 8.71 45.34 37.23
N GLU A 611 8.59 44.07 36.84
CA GLU A 611 7.39 43.47 36.24
C GLU A 611 6.14 43.70 37.11
N ARG A 612 6.25 43.49 38.43
CA ARG A 612 5.16 43.76 39.39
C ARG A 612 4.81 45.24 39.49
N THR A 613 5.74 46.15 39.24
CA THR A 613 5.52 47.62 39.25
C THR A 613 4.98 48.16 37.92
N MET A 614 5.09 47.42 36.81
CA MET A 614 4.55 47.84 35.51
C MET A 614 3.01 47.96 35.54
N PRO A 615 2.43 48.91 34.76
CA PRO A 615 0.99 49.00 34.59
C PRO A 615 0.47 47.81 33.79
N LEU A 616 -0.72 47.31 34.17
CA LEU A 616 -1.43 46.30 33.39
C LEU A 616 -2.30 46.99 32.34
N VAL A 617 -2.13 46.59 31.09
CA VAL A 617 -2.95 46.99 29.94
C VAL A 617 -3.98 45.88 29.68
N THR A 618 -5.14 46.23 29.12
CA THR A 618 -6.10 45.24 28.61
C THR A 618 -6.12 45.33 27.09
N GLU A 619 -5.78 44.25 26.39
CA GLU A 619 -5.97 44.11 24.94
C GLU A 619 -7.01 43.02 24.65
N ILE A 620 -7.76 43.17 23.54
CA ILE A 620 -8.74 42.21 23.06
C ILE A 620 -8.23 41.63 21.75
N PHE A 621 -8.03 40.32 21.73
CA PHE A 621 -7.61 39.58 20.55
C PHE A 621 -8.81 38.93 19.88
N ASP A 622 -9.02 39.25 18.60
CA ASP A 622 -9.89 38.51 17.68
C ASP A 622 -9.18 37.22 17.24
N VAL A 623 -9.88 36.08 17.28
CA VAL A 623 -9.43 34.78 16.76
C VAL A 623 -10.33 34.39 15.58
N ASN A 624 -9.77 33.92 14.47
CA ASN A 624 -10.50 33.74 13.21
C ASN A 624 -10.63 32.27 12.79
N PHE A 625 -9.60 31.46 13.03
CA PHE A 625 -9.49 30.08 12.53
C PHE A 625 -9.20 29.06 13.63
N ALA A 626 -8.42 29.43 14.65
CA ALA A 626 -8.04 28.54 15.75
C ALA A 626 -9.12 28.47 16.87
N ASP A 627 -9.04 27.43 17.71
CA ASP A 627 -9.90 27.30 18.89
C ASP A 627 -9.43 28.20 20.05
N ILE A 628 -10.37 28.88 20.70
CA ILE A 628 -10.09 29.81 21.81
C ILE A 628 -9.54 29.06 23.04
N GLY A 629 -10.01 27.84 23.30
CA GLY A 629 -9.52 27.00 24.38
C GLY A 629 -8.06 26.61 24.17
N GLU A 630 -7.71 26.17 22.97
CA GLU A 630 -6.32 25.88 22.61
C GLU A 630 -5.43 27.12 22.78
N ILE A 631 -5.81 28.29 22.24
CA ILE A 631 -5.06 29.56 22.42
C ILE A 631 -4.94 29.95 23.90
N GLN A 632 -6.02 29.84 24.69
CA GLN A 632 -5.97 30.13 26.13
C GLN A 632 -4.89 29.30 26.83
N THR A 633 -4.75 28.00 26.50
CA THR A 633 -3.71 27.15 27.11
C THR A 633 -2.28 27.51 26.69
N GLN A 634 -2.09 28.25 25.60
CA GLN A 634 -0.78 28.80 25.23
C GLN A 634 -0.52 30.14 25.93
N PHE A 635 -1.52 31.04 25.97
CA PHE A 635 -1.39 32.34 26.63
C PHE A 635 -1.14 32.20 28.15
N GLU A 636 -1.77 31.23 28.83
CA GLU A 636 -1.53 30.94 30.27
C GLU A 636 -0.06 30.52 30.57
N LYS A 637 0.77 30.20 29.56
CA LYS A 637 2.21 29.91 29.71
C LYS A 637 3.10 31.15 29.58
N ILE A 638 2.58 32.22 28.96
CA ILE A 638 3.31 33.47 28.63
C ILE A 638 2.90 34.62 29.58
N LYS A 639 1.68 34.53 30.14
CA LYS A 639 1.11 35.48 31.10
C LYS A 639 2.02 35.70 32.32
N SER A 640 2.02 36.92 32.85
CA SER A 640 2.72 37.25 34.10
C SER A 640 1.99 36.75 35.35
N GLU A 641 2.65 36.81 36.50
CA GLU A 641 2.05 36.51 37.82
C GLU A 641 0.78 37.33 38.10
N ARG A 642 0.61 38.51 37.48
CA ARG A 642 -0.54 39.40 37.65
C ARG A 642 -1.57 39.29 36.51
N GLY A 643 -1.29 38.51 35.47
CA GLY A 643 -2.10 38.45 34.25
C GLY A 643 -3.44 37.73 34.43
N VAL A 644 -4.47 38.24 33.74
CA VAL A 644 -5.82 37.63 33.70
C VAL A 644 -6.23 37.45 32.24
N ILE A 645 -6.58 36.21 31.88
CA ILE A 645 -7.03 35.83 30.53
C ILE A 645 -8.49 35.39 30.63
N THR A 646 -9.37 35.96 29.80
CA THR A 646 -10.81 35.64 29.75
C THR A 646 -11.24 35.43 28.31
N LYS A 647 -12.01 34.38 28.02
CA LYS A 647 -12.54 34.11 26.68
C LYS A 647 -14.03 34.50 26.57
N ASP A 648 -14.39 35.15 25.46
CA ASP A 648 -15.78 35.25 25.01
C ASP A 648 -16.01 34.29 23.84
N GLY A 649 -16.55 33.12 24.15
CA GLY A 649 -16.91 32.09 23.17
C GLY A 649 -18.04 32.48 22.21
N ARG A 650 -18.78 33.56 22.49
CA ARG A 650 -19.85 34.08 21.61
C ARG A 650 -19.31 34.97 20.49
N THR A 651 -18.12 35.56 20.66
CA THR A 651 -17.49 36.46 19.67
C THR A 651 -16.15 35.97 19.14
N ASN A 652 -15.71 34.78 19.55
CA ASN A 652 -14.40 34.21 19.24
C ASN A 652 -13.23 35.10 19.68
N ARG A 653 -13.33 35.68 20.90
CA ARG A 653 -12.38 36.66 21.43
C ARG A 653 -11.65 36.19 22.69
N VAL A 654 -10.39 36.59 22.83
CA VAL A 654 -9.62 36.50 24.07
C VAL A 654 -9.34 37.90 24.59
N ILE A 655 -9.84 38.19 25.80
CA ILE A 655 -9.56 39.42 26.54
C ILE A 655 -8.38 39.12 27.46
N VAL A 656 -7.24 39.77 27.23
CA VAL A 656 -6.03 39.62 28.04
C VAL A 656 -5.78 40.91 28.80
N LYS A 657 -5.56 40.81 30.11
CA LYS A 657 -5.12 41.91 30.96
C LYS A 657 -3.79 41.56 31.61
N ASP A 658 -2.70 42.16 31.13
CA ASP A 658 -1.34 41.82 31.56
C ASP A 658 -0.35 42.99 31.33
N ILE A 659 0.94 42.78 31.59
CA ILE A 659 2.01 43.73 31.24
C ILE A 659 2.23 43.79 29.71
N GLN A 660 2.60 44.96 29.19
CA GLN A 660 2.75 45.18 27.75
C GLN A 660 3.67 44.15 27.06
N SER A 661 4.80 43.78 27.68
CA SER A 661 5.74 42.82 27.11
C SER A 661 5.13 41.43 26.89
N ALA A 662 4.23 40.98 27.77
CA ALA A 662 3.54 39.70 27.62
C ALA A 662 2.42 39.77 26.57
N ILE A 663 1.75 40.93 26.47
CA ILE A 663 0.74 41.19 25.43
C ILE A 663 1.39 41.19 24.04
N ASP A 664 2.55 41.84 23.88
CA ASP A 664 3.28 41.87 22.61
C ASP A 664 3.78 40.47 22.19
N GLU A 665 4.19 39.63 23.15
CA GLU A 665 4.58 38.24 22.89
C GLU A 665 3.36 37.36 22.53
N MET A 666 2.24 37.48 23.25
CA MET A 666 0.98 36.79 22.91
C MET A 666 0.46 37.21 21.53
N LYS A 667 0.61 38.48 21.15
CA LYS A 667 0.25 39.04 19.85
C LYS A 667 1.14 38.52 18.72
N PHE A 668 2.43 38.35 18.98
CA PHE A 668 3.36 37.68 18.06
C PHE A 668 3.03 36.19 17.91
N LEU A 669 2.72 35.48 18.99
CA LEU A 669 2.30 34.07 18.93
C LEU A 669 1.00 33.91 18.15
N LEU A 670 -0.03 34.71 18.45
CA LEU A 670 -1.34 34.66 17.79
C LEU A 670 -1.22 34.81 16.27
N LYS A 671 -0.41 35.77 15.80
CA LYS A 671 -0.16 35.99 14.37
C LYS A 671 0.45 34.79 13.63
N ASN A 672 1.13 33.89 14.35
CA ASN A 672 1.72 32.68 13.80
C ASN A 672 0.84 31.43 14.00
N VAL A 673 -0.15 31.46 14.90
CA VAL A 673 -1.04 30.34 15.23
C VAL A 673 -2.40 30.45 14.52
N ASP A 674 -2.98 31.65 14.44
CA ASP A 674 -4.28 31.89 13.79
C ASP A 674 -4.15 31.99 12.26
N MET A 675 -3.67 30.90 11.65
CA MET A 675 -3.61 30.74 10.19
C MET A 675 -4.73 29.80 9.70
N PRO A 676 -5.28 30.01 8.50
CA PRO A 676 -6.33 29.14 7.95
C PRO A 676 -5.81 27.72 7.70
N GLU A 677 -6.44 26.73 8.33
CA GLU A 677 -6.16 25.31 8.10
C GLU A 677 -6.50 24.91 6.65
N ARG A 678 -5.60 24.15 6.02
CA ARG A 678 -5.85 23.55 4.69
C ARG A 678 -6.82 22.39 4.81
N GLN A 679 -7.67 22.22 3.78
CA GLN A 679 -8.60 21.11 3.68
C GLN A 679 -8.06 20.00 2.77
N VAL A 680 -8.52 18.77 2.99
CA VAL A 680 -8.21 17.60 2.18
C VAL A 680 -9.51 16.93 1.74
N LEU A 681 -9.67 16.75 0.43
CA LEU A 681 -10.62 15.84 -0.19
C LEU A 681 -9.98 14.44 -0.23
N ILE A 682 -10.63 13.44 0.36
CA ILE A 682 -10.24 12.03 0.25
C ILE A 682 -11.28 11.31 -0.60
N GLU A 683 -10.83 10.72 -1.71
CA GLU A 683 -11.63 9.81 -2.54
C GLU A 683 -11.10 8.39 -2.39
N ALA A 684 -11.92 7.49 -1.84
CA ALA A 684 -11.67 6.06 -1.92
C ALA A 684 -12.40 5.44 -3.11
N ARG A 685 -11.87 4.34 -3.64
CA ARG A 685 -12.54 3.48 -4.64
C ARG A 685 -12.38 2.03 -4.25
N ILE A 686 -13.47 1.38 -3.90
CA ILE A 686 -13.56 -0.06 -3.65
C ILE A 686 -14.06 -0.70 -4.93
N VAL A 687 -13.21 -1.52 -5.57
CA VAL A 687 -13.52 -2.23 -6.81
C VAL A 687 -13.61 -3.71 -6.50
N GLU A 688 -14.74 -4.31 -6.81
CA GLU A 688 -14.95 -5.76 -6.68
C GLU A 688 -15.35 -6.34 -8.04
N ALA A 689 -14.69 -7.42 -8.46
CA ALA A 689 -15.00 -8.15 -9.68
C ALA A 689 -15.11 -9.64 -9.37
N THR A 690 -16.28 -10.22 -9.61
CA THR A 690 -16.52 -11.66 -9.46
C THR A 690 -16.84 -12.27 -10.82
N SER A 691 -16.10 -13.30 -11.21
CA SER A 691 -16.35 -14.11 -12.40
C SER A 691 -16.62 -15.55 -12.01
N THR A 692 -17.77 -16.06 -12.44
CA THR A 692 -18.22 -17.42 -12.16
C THR A 692 -18.37 -18.17 -13.47
N PHE A 693 -17.82 -19.39 -13.54
CA PHE A 693 -17.99 -20.31 -14.66
C PHE A 693 -18.45 -21.66 -14.12
N THR A 694 -19.66 -22.06 -14.47
CA THR A 694 -20.25 -23.35 -14.11
C THR A 694 -20.39 -24.19 -15.37
N ARG A 695 -20.00 -25.46 -15.30
CA ARG A 695 -20.22 -26.43 -16.37
C ARG A 695 -20.64 -27.77 -15.80
N ASP A 696 -21.83 -28.21 -16.16
CA ASP A 696 -22.43 -29.46 -15.74
C ASP A 696 -22.63 -30.38 -16.95
N LEU A 697 -22.09 -31.59 -16.86
CA LEU A 697 -22.15 -32.61 -17.90
C LEU A 697 -22.49 -33.93 -17.22
N GLY A 698 -23.61 -34.57 -17.55
CA GLY A 698 -23.97 -35.81 -16.85
C GLY A 698 -25.07 -36.63 -17.48
N VAL A 699 -25.02 -37.92 -17.18
CA VAL A 699 -26.05 -38.90 -17.54
C VAL A 699 -26.68 -39.47 -16.27
N GLN A 700 -28.01 -39.52 -16.26
CA GLN A 700 -28.85 -40.07 -15.21
C GLN A 700 -29.79 -41.11 -15.85
N TRP A 701 -29.80 -42.33 -15.33
CA TRP A 701 -30.77 -43.37 -15.68
C TRP A 701 -31.88 -43.41 -14.63
N GLY A 702 -33.11 -43.70 -15.06
CA GLY A 702 -34.26 -43.98 -14.20
C GLY A 702 -34.79 -45.39 -14.45
N LEU A 703 -35.02 -46.14 -13.38
CA LEU A 703 -35.69 -47.44 -13.40
C LEU A 703 -36.95 -47.36 -12.54
N HIS A 704 -38.08 -47.64 -13.17
CA HIS A 704 -39.41 -47.44 -12.60
C HIS A 704 -40.13 -48.79 -12.51
N TYR A 705 -40.14 -49.38 -11.32
CA TYR A 705 -40.93 -50.57 -11.02
C TYR A 705 -42.24 -50.18 -10.33
N ARG A 706 -43.37 -50.64 -10.88
CA ARG A 706 -44.72 -50.41 -10.32
C ARG A 706 -45.55 -51.66 -10.54
N ASP A 707 -45.85 -52.38 -9.47
CA ASP A 707 -46.64 -53.61 -9.52
C ASP A 707 -47.84 -53.51 -8.58
N GLY A 708 -49.05 -53.65 -9.14
CA GLY A 708 -50.29 -53.61 -8.36
C GLY A 708 -50.68 -54.97 -7.75
N SER A 709 -49.87 -56.01 -7.93
CA SER A 709 -50.26 -57.41 -7.72
C SER A 709 -49.21 -58.31 -7.07
N ALA A 710 -47.92 -58.04 -7.27
CA ALA A 710 -46.82 -58.83 -6.73
C ALA A 710 -45.75 -57.93 -6.09
N SER A 711 -45.38 -58.25 -4.85
CA SER A 711 -44.38 -57.48 -4.09
C SER A 711 -43.01 -58.13 -4.20
N PHE A 712 -42.07 -57.52 -4.91
CA PHE A 712 -40.68 -58.03 -4.94
C PHE A 712 -39.94 -57.60 -3.67
N ALA A 713 -39.57 -58.56 -2.83
CA ALA A 713 -38.89 -58.33 -1.54
C ALA A 713 -39.61 -57.34 -0.59
N GLY A 714 -40.94 -57.25 -0.68
CA GLY A 714 -41.75 -56.31 0.12
C GLY A 714 -41.93 -54.92 -0.50
N ILE A 715 -41.44 -54.70 -1.73
CA ILE A 715 -41.48 -53.41 -2.43
C ILE A 715 -42.54 -53.46 -3.55
N ASN A 716 -43.59 -52.66 -3.40
CA ASN A 716 -44.70 -52.55 -4.39
C ASN A 716 -44.44 -51.50 -5.48
N SER A 717 -43.53 -50.55 -5.20
CA SER A 717 -43.07 -49.54 -6.14
C SER A 717 -41.63 -49.15 -5.83
N LEU A 718 -40.76 -49.14 -6.84
CA LEU A 718 -39.37 -48.72 -6.75
C LEU A 718 -39.05 -47.77 -7.91
N ASP A 719 -39.04 -46.47 -7.62
CA ASP A 719 -38.50 -45.45 -8.51
C ASP A 719 -37.04 -45.19 -8.09
N THR A 720 -36.08 -45.75 -8.84
CA THR A 720 -34.64 -45.67 -8.51
C THR A 720 -33.84 -45.07 -9.66
N GLY A 721 -32.98 -44.10 -9.36
CA GLY A 721 -32.15 -43.40 -10.35
C GLY A 721 -30.67 -43.70 -10.16
N TRP A 722 -29.99 -44.16 -11.21
CA TRP A 722 -28.56 -44.52 -11.17
C TRP A 722 -27.77 -43.67 -12.16
N GLY A 723 -26.64 -43.10 -11.72
CA GLY A 723 -25.97 -42.00 -12.41
C GLY A 723 -26.03 -40.72 -11.58
N GLY A 724 -25.52 -39.61 -12.12
CA GLY A 724 -25.26 -38.39 -11.34
C GLY A 724 -26.52 -37.68 -10.83
N VAL A 725 -26.49 -37.21 -9.57
CA VAL A 725 -27.59 -36.44 -8.97
C VAL A 725 -27.61 -35.00 -9.52
N ILE A 726 -28.66 -34.65 -10.28
CA ILE A 726 -28.97 -33.26 -10.67
C ILE A 726 -30.49 -33.05 -10.55
N GLY A 727 -30.92 -32.65 -9.35
CA GLY A 727 -32.33 -32.52 -8.94
C GLY A 727 -32.68 -33.49 -7.80
N ILE A 728 -33.48 -33.03 -6.82
CA ILE A 728 -33.84 -33.80 -5.60
C ILE A 728 -35.12 -34.65 -5.81
N VAL A 729 -35.48 -34.92 -7.07
CA VAL A 729 -36.69 -35.64 -7.45
C VAL A 729 -36.24 -36.92 -8.15
N PRO A 730 -36.62 -38.12 -7.66
CA PRO A 730 -36.51 -39.34 -8.46
C PRO A 730 -37.24 -39.13 -9.78
N PRO A 731 -36.76 -39.67 -10.93
CA PRO A 731 -37.52 -39.55 -12.17
C PRO A 731 -38.95 -40.05 -11.93
N THR A 732 -39.93 -39.20 -12.21
CA THR A 732 -41.35 -39.57 -12.12
C THR A 732 -41.83 -40.04 -13.49
N THR A 733 -42.85 -40.90 -13.51
CA THR A 733 -43.39 -41.47 -14.75
C THR A 733 -44.05 -40.38 -15.62
N GLY A 734 -43.27 -39.77 -16.49
CA GLY A 734 -43.66 -38.64 -17.35
C GLY A 734 -42.59 -37.56 -17.35
N PHE A 735 -41.78 -37.51 -18.41
CA PHE A 735 -40.74 -36.49 -18.58
C PHE A 735 -41.36 -35.10 -18.76
N ASN A 736 -41.34 -34.28 -17.69
CA ASN A 736 -41.72 -32.87 -17.76
C ASN A 736 -40.48 -31.99 -17.94
N PRO A 737 -40.23 -31.39 -19.13
CA PRO A 737 -39.03 -30.60 -19.38
C PRO A 737 -39.00 -29.26 -18.63
N ALA A 738 -40.09 -28.85 -17.98
CA ALA A 738 -40.18 -27.58 -17.25
C ALA A 738 -39.43 -27.57 -15.90
N ASP A 739 -39.26 -28.72 -15.26
CA ASP A 739 -38.83 -28.80 -13.85
C ASP A 739 -37.30 -28.76 -13.64
N THR A 740 -36.51 -28.47 -14.69
CA THR A 740 -35.05 -28.64 -14.63
C THR A 740 -34.27 -27.43 -15.15
N SER A 741 -33.37 -26.90 -14.34
CA SER A 741 -32.44 -25.84 -14.71
C SER A 741 -31.32 -26.37 -15.62
N GLY A 742 -31.34 -25.93 -16.88
CA GLY A 742 -30.34 -26.26 -17.90
C GLY A 742 -30.86 -27.22 -18.97
N THR A 743 -30.21 -27.22 -20.13
CA THR A 743 -30.55 -28.07 -21.27
C THR A 743 -30.34 -29.55 -20.93
N SER A 744 -31.44 -30.25 -20.63
CA SER A 744 -31.46 -31.71 -20.46
C SER A 744 -32.46 -32.38 -21.40
N MET A 745 -32.01 -33.47 -22.03
CA MET A 745 -32.78 -34.27 -22.98
C MET A 745 -33.13 -35.61 -22.33
N GLY A 746 -34.43 -35.88 -22.21
CA GLY A 746 -34.96 -37.16 -21.78
C GLY A 746 -35.26 -38.09 -22.97
N LEU A 747 -34.84 -39.33 -22.87
CA LEU A 747 -35.22 -40.45 -23.73
C LEU A 747 -35.84 -41.53 -22.84
N SER A 748 -37.15 -41.71 -22.95
CA SER A 748 -37.80 -42.90 -22.38
C SER A 748 -37.64 -44.06 -23.35
N PHE A 749 -37.11 -45.18 -22.89
CA PHE A 749 -37.13 -46.44 -23.64
C PHE A 749 -38.47 -47.19 -23.47
N GLY A 750 -39.40 -46.61 -22.71
CA GLY A 750 -40.73 -47.15 -22.48
C GLY A 750 -40.75 -48.33 -21.53
N LYS A 751 -41.83 -49.12 -21.63
CA LYS A 751 -42.12 -50.26 -20.76
C LYS A 751 -41.40 -51.52 -21.22
N LEU A 752 -40.36 -51.92 -20.51
CA LEU A 752 -39.59 -53.15 -20.72
C LEU A 752 -40.39 -54.40 -20.29
N THR A 753 -41.25 -54.25 -19.29
CA THR A 753 -42.38 -55.15 -18.97
C THR A 753 -43.59 -54.29 -18.62
N SER A 754 -44.77 -54.88 -18.39
CA SER A 754 -45.96 -54.11 -17.95
C SER A 754 -45.70 -53.23 -16.71
N ASN A 755 -44.76 -53.68 -15.87
CA ASN A 755 -44.49 -53.19 -14.52
C ASN A 755 -43.08 -52.53 -14.41
N ILE A 756 -42.26 -52.51 -15.48
CA ILE A 756 -40.91 -51.93 -15.50
C ILE A 756 -40.78 -50.95 -16.66
N GLN A 757 -40.36 -49.71 -16.38
CA GLN A 757 -39.96 -48.70 -17.37
C GLN A 757 -38.51 -48.26 -17.16
N LEU A 758 -37.80 -47.97 -18.27
CA LEU A 758 -36.41 -47.50 -18.29
C LEU A 758 -36.32 -46.14 -18.98
N ASP A 759 -35.78 -45.15 -18.26
CA ASP A 759 -35.60 -43.79 -18.73
C ASP A 759 -34.11 -43.37 -18.69
N LEU A 760 -33.73 -42.48 -19.60
CA LEU A 760 -32.37 -41.94 -19.74
C LEU A 760 -32.45 -40.42 -19.88
N ARG A 761 -31.67 -39.69 -19.09
CA ARG A 761 -31.57 -38.23 -19.13
C ARG A 761 -30.12 -37.81 -19.32
N LEU A 762 -29.86 -37.15 -20.45
CA LEU A 762 -28.60 -36.46 -20.73
C LEU A 762 -28.75 -35.01 -20.30
N SER A 763 -27.76 -34.46 -19.60
CA SER A 763 -27.70 -33.06 -19.20
C SER A 763 -26.37 -32.44 -19.62
N ALA A 764 -26.44 -31.26 -20.24
CA ALA A 764 -25.27 -30.48 -20.62
C ALA A 764 -25.61 -28.99 -20.47
N ALA A 765 -24.92 -28.32 -19.56
CA ALA A 765 -25.07 -26.88 -19.31
C ALA A 765 -23.69 -26.23 -19.12
N ALA A 766 -23.54 -25.01 -19.64
CA ALA A 766 -22.40 -24.15 -19.36
C ALA A 766 -22.89 -22.72 -19.16
N ASN A 767 -22.50 -22.10 -18.05
CA ASN A 767 -22.88 -20.74 -17.68
C ASN A 767 -21.61 -19.94 -17.34
N ALA A 768 -21.54 -18.69 -17.81
CA ALA A 768 -20.47 -17.76 -17.49
C ALA A 768 -21.06 -16.43 -17.04
N GLY A 769 -20.87 -16.10 -15.76
CA GLY A 769 -21.24 -14.84 -15.14
C GLY A 769 -20.03 -13.93 -14.90
N LEU A 770 -20.24 -12.63 -15.08
CA LEU A 770 -19.29 -11.59 -14.69
C LEU A 770 -20.06 -10.46 -14.00
N VAL A 771 -19.66 -10.15 -12.77
CA VAL A 771 -20.19 -9.05 -11.96
C VAL A 771 -19.04 -8.12 -11.62
N LYS A 772 -19.25 -6.80 -11.76
CA LYS A 772 -18.29 -5.77 -11.36
C LYS A 772 -19.02 -4.67 -10.59
N ILE A 773 -18.56 -4.41 -9.37
CA ILE A 773 -19.06 -3.39 -8.46
C ILE A 773 -17.94 -2.35 -8.26
N VAL A 774 -18.30 -1.06 -8.25
CA VAL A 774 -17.37 0.04 -7.97
C VAL A 774 -18.06 1.02 -7.03
N SER A 775 -17.58 1.11 -5.80
CA SER A 775 -18.08 2.04 -4.78
C SER A 775 -17.04 3.12 -4.54
N SER A 776 -17.40 4.39 -4.70
CA SER A 776 -16.45 5.52 -4.58
C SER A 776 -16.90 6.58 -3.55
N PRO A 777 -16.85 6.28 -2.24
CA PRO A 777 -17.14 7.27 -1.21
C PRO A 777 -16.07 8.36 -1.20
N LYS A 778 -16.51 9.61 -0.98
CA LYS A 778 -15.66 10.80 -0.90
C LYS A 778 -16.02 11.60 0.34
N VAL A 779 -15.02 12.23 0.95
CA VAL A 779 -15.21 13.11 2.11
C VAL A 779 -14.20 14.26 2.05
N VAL A 780 -14.59 15.44 2.55
CA VAL A 780 -13.69 16.58 2.74
C VAL A 780 -13.55 16.81 4.24
N THR A 781 -12.34 17.09 4.71
CA THR A 781 -12.08 17.44 6.11
C THR A 781 -10.91 18.42 6.24
N LEU A 782 -10.80 19.06 7.40
CA LEU A 782 -9.66 19.90 7.78
C LEU A 782 -8.44 19.04 8.15
N ASN A 783 -7.25 19.65 8.10
CA ASN A 783 -6.02 19.02 8.56
C ASN A 783 -6.16 18.53 10.03
N ASN A 784 -5.68 17.32 10.33
CA ASN A 784 -5.78 16.66 11.65
C ASN A 784 -7.21 16.37 12.16
N LYS A 785 -8.29 16.77 11.48
CA LYS A 785 -9.68 16.49 11.92
C LYS A 785 -10.21 15.21 11.28
N GLN A 786 -10.69 14.28 12.11
CA GLN A 786 -11.31 13.04 11.63
C GLN A 786 -12.63 13.34 10.92
N ALA A 787 -12.89 12.66 9.80
CA ALA A 787 -14.19 12.66 9.14
C ALA A 787 -14.64 11.24 8.76
N LYS A 788 -15.96 11.06 8.68
CA LYS A 788 -16.61 9.78 8.43
C LYS A 788 -17.80 9.94 7.49
N ILE A 789 -17.90 9.07 6.49
CA ILE A 789 -19.05 8.92 5.61
C ILE A 789 -19.49 7.45 5.62
N SER A 790 -20.80 7.20 5.71
CA SER A 790 -21.36 5.84 5.78
C SER A 790 -22.74 5.75 5.12
N GLN A 791 -22.97 4.67 4.37
CA GLN A 791 -24.22 4.38 3.69
C GLN A 791 -24.54 2.88 3.81
N GLY A 792 -25.79 2.53 4.11
CA GLY A 792 -26.25 1.14 4.20
C GLY A 792 -27.45 0.99 5.11
N GLN A 793 -27.63 -0.20 5.69
CA GLN A 793 -28.80 -0.54 6.50
C GLN A 793 -28.44 -1.31 7.77
N ALA A 794 -29.24 -1.11 8.82
CA ALA A 794 -29.14 -1.84 10.07
C ALA A 794 -29.91 -3.18 9.99
N ILE A 795 -29.30 -4.26 10.46
CA ILE A 795 -29.92 -5.58 10.62
C ILE A 795 -30.03 -5.86 12.11
N TYR A 796 -31.23 -6.18 12.58
CA TYR A 796 -31.48 -6.51 14.00
C TYR A 796 -31.53 -8.04 14.14
N LEU A 797 -30.56 -8.61 14.87
CA LEU A 797 -30.51 -10.04 15.15
C LEU A 797 -31.11 -10.30 16.54
N PRO A 798 -31.99 -11.32 16.71
CA PRO A 798 -32.48 -11.69 18.03
C PRO A 798 -31.36 -12.34 18.85
N SER A 799 -31.05 -11.78 20.01
CA SER A 799 -30.07 -12.30 20.97
C SER A 799 -30.80 -12.80 22.23
N THR A 800 -30.78 -14.11 22.46
CA THR A 800 -31.31 -14.72 23.68
C THR A 800 -30.30 -14.58 24.80
N SER A 801 -30.54 -13.62 25.71
CA SER A 801 -29.81 -13.49 26.97
C SER A 801 -30.67 -14.00 28.14
N ALA A 802 -30.06 -14.20 29.30
CA ALA A 802 -30.75 -14.70 30.50
C ALA A 802 -31.87 -13.77 31.01
N GLU A 803 -31.87 -12.52 30.59
CA GLU A 803 -32.87 -11.49 30.91
C GLU A 803 -33.99 -11.38 29.85
N GLY A 804 -33.97 -12.22 28.80
CA GLY A 804 -34.93 -12.23 27.70
C GLY A 804 -34.30 -12.01 26.31
N THR A 805 -35.13 -11.97 25.28
CA THR A 805 -34.72 -11.65 23.91
C THR A 805 -34.42 -10.16 23.77
N LYS A 806 -33.13 -9.83 23.65
CA LYS A 806 -32.65 -8.52 23.19
C LYS A 806 -32.50 -8.56 21.66
N GLN A 807 -32.28 -7.39 21.05
CA GLN A 807 -32.03 -7.28 19.61
C GLN A 807 -30.70 -6.60 19.38
N ASP A 808 -29.73 -7.35 18.86
CA ASP A 808 -28.39 -6.86 18.57
C ASP A 808 -28.40 -6.20 17.18
N LYS A 809 -28.11 -4.89 17.15
CA LYS A 809 -28.02 -4.11 15.90
C LYS A 809 -26.65 -4.32 15.24
N VAL A 810 -26.65 -4.92 14.06
CA VAL A 810 -25.46 -5.08 13.21
C VAL A 810 -25.64 -4.28 11.93
N ASP A 811 -24.78 -3.28 11.74
CA ASP A 811 -24.84 -2.41 10.55
C ASP A 811 -24.12 -3.04 9.36
N ALA A 812 -24.86 -3.23 8.25
CA ALA A 812 -24.33 -3.59 6.95
C ALA A 812 -24.16 -2.29 6.13
N THR A 813 -22.96 -1.70 6.20
CA THR A 813 -22.67 -0.40 5.59
C THR A 813 -21.35 -0.38 4.80
N LEU A 814 -21.38 0.35 3.69
CA LEU A 814 -20.21 0.97 3.09
C LEU A 814 -19.82 2.17 3.96
N SER A 815 -18.59 2.23 4.48
CA SER A 815 -18.11 3.43 5.18
C SER A 815 -16.63 3.71 4.94
N LEU A 816 -16.30 4.99 4.95
CA LEU A 816 -14.93 5.52 4.92
C LEU A 816 -14.78 6.46 6.11
N GLU A 817 -13.82 6.17 6.97
CA GLU A 817 -13.45 6.95 8.15
C GLU A 817 -11.96 7.27 8.03
N VAL A 818 -11.59 8.55 8.12
CA VAL A 818 -10.22 9.01 7.80
C VAL A 818 -9.82 10.21 8.63
N THR A 819 -8.56 10.22 9.07
CA THR A 819 -7.90 11.39 9.67
C THR A 819 -6.64 11.70 8.87
N PRO A 820 -6.61 12.81 8.08
CA PRO A 820 -5.44 13.22 7.32
C PRO A 820 -4.54 14.18 8.10
N HIS A 821 -3.26 14.16 7.76
CA HIS A 821 -2.23 15.08 8.26
C HIS A 821 -1.36 15.54 7.07
N ILE A 822 -1.28 16.85 6.84
CA ILE A 822 -0.50 17.45 5.75
C ILE A 822 0.92 17.77 6.25
N THR A 823 1.90 17.08 5.68
CA THR A 823 3.33 17.34 5.91
C THR A 823 3.81 18.63 5.22
N PRO A 824 4.93 19.24 5.67
CA PRO A 824 5.53 20.41 5.00
C PRO A 824 5.81 20.19 3.50
N ASP A 825 6.21 18.97 3.11
CA ASP A 825 6.52 18.58 1.74
C ASP A 825 5.28 18.44 0.82
N GLY A 826 4.07 18.70 1.34
CA GLY A 826 2.82 18.55 0.60
C GLY A 826 2.39 17.09 0.39
N THR A 827 3.03 16.14 1.08
CA THR A 827 2.52 14.77 1.22
C THR A 827 1.52 14.68 2.38
N ILE A 828 0.63 13.71 2.31
CA ILE A 828 -0.50 13.55 3.22
C ILE A 828 -0.37 12.18 3.86
N SER A 829 -0.05 12.14 5.15
CA SER A 829 -0.22 10.94 5.96
C SER A 829 -1.70 10.84 6.35
N MET A 830 -2.23 9.63 6.40
CA MET A 830 -3.63 9.44 6.78
C MET A 830 -3.86 8.06 7.37
N LYS A 831 -4.55 8.05 8.51
CA LYS A 831 -5.11 6.86 9.12
C LYS A 831 -6.50 6.63 8.54
N ILE A 832 -6.72 5.46 7.96
CA ILE A 832 -7.89 5.10 7.16
C ILE A 832 -8.51 3.82 7.71
N THR A 833 -9.84 3.84 7.85
CA THR A 833 -10.72 2.69 8.06
C THR A 833 -11.73 2.67 6.92
N ALA A 834 -11.64 1.69 6.03
CA ALA A 834 -12.57 1.50 4.92
C ALA A 834 -13.34 0.18 5.08
N LYS A 835 -14.68 0.24 5.03
CA LYS A 835 -15.60 -0.89 5.23
C LYS A 835 -16.58 -1.01 4.07
N ASN A 836 -16.94 -2.23 3.71
CA ASN A 836 -17.93 -2.56 2.69
C ASN A 836 -18.73 -3.79 3.14
N ASP A 837 -19.47 -3.64 4.22
CA ASP A 837 -20.21 -4.72 4.87
C ASP A 837 -21.59 -4.89 4.22
N ALA A 838 -21.87 -6.09 3.70
CA ALA A 838 -23.06 -6.38 2.91
C ALA A 838 -23.96 -7.44 3.59
N PRO A 839 -25.29 -7.40 3.44
CA PRO A 839 -26.17 -8.48 3.87
C PRO A 839 -25.77 -9.82 3.24
N GLY A 840 -25.75 -10.88 4.04
CA GLY A 840 -25.48 -12.25 3.60
C GLY A 840 -26.77 -13.06 3.45
N THR A 841 -26.77 -14.01 2.52
CA THR A 841 -27.89 -14.94 2.32
C THR A 841 -27.93 -16.00 3.41
N ALA A 842 -28.95 -15.95 4.27
CA ALA A 842 -29.22 -16.99 5.27
C ALA A 842 -30.20 -18.04 4.73
N PRO A 843 -30.07 -19.33 5.11
CA PRO A 843 -31.10 -20.34 4.86
C PRO A 843 -32.45 -19.99 5.51
N PRO A 844 -33.58 -20.51 5.00
CA PRO A 844 -34.88 -20.34 5.64
C PRO A 844 -34.86 -20.80 7.10
N GLY A 845 -35.23 -19.90 8.03
CA GLY A 845 -35.22 -20.15 9.47
C GLY A 845 -33.89 -19.85 10.20
N ALA A 846 -32.84 -19.45 9.48
CA ALA A 846 -31.59 -18.99 10.10
C ALA A 846 -31.55 -17.45 10.26
N THR A 847 -30.75 -16.95 11.19
CA THR A 847 -30.50 -15.51 11.37
C THR A 847 -29.70 -14.93 10.19
N ALA A 848 -29.96 -13.66 9.85
CA ALA A 848 -29.32 -12.99 8.72
C ALA A 848 -27.80 -12.84 8.94
N ALA A 849 -27.01 -13.41 8.03
CA ALA A 849 -25.55 -13.25 8.03
C ALA A 849 -25.13 -11.85 7.52
N VAL A 850 -23.90 -11.44 7.82
CA VAL A 850 -23.31 -10.20 7.29
C VAL A 850 -21.92 -10.51 6.73
N ASN A 851 -21.73 -10.25 5.44
CA ASN A 851 -20.46 -10.39 4.74
C ASN A 851 -19.61 -9.14 4.95
N LYS A 852 -18.61 -9.21 5.84
CA LYS A 852 -17.77 -8.07 6.18
C LYS A 852 -16.52 -7.95 5.32
N LYS A 853 -16.13 -6.71 4.98
CA LYS A 853 -14.94 -6.38 4.19
C LYS A 853 -14.32 -5.09 4.73
N GLU A 854 -13.25 -5.20 5.51
CA GLU A 854 -12.61 -4.08 6.21
C GLU A 854 -11.12 -3.97 5.85
N ALA A 855 -10.62 -2.73 5.75
CA ALA A 855 -9.20 -2.41 5.64
C ALA A 855 -8.86 -1.23 6.56
N ASN A 856 -7.98 -1.48 7.53
CA ASN A 856 -7.48 -0.49 8.49
C ASN A 856 -5.98 -0.30 8.26
N THR A 857 -5.57 0.90 7.90
CA THR A 857 -4.18 1.20 7.49
C THR A 857 -3.81 2.65 7.76
N GLU A 858 -2.53 2.89 8.00
CA GLU A 858 -1.94 4.23 7.97
C GLU A 858 -0.90 4.30 6.85
N LEU A 859 -0.93 5.36 6.05
CA LEU A 859 -0.12 5.47 4.82
C LEU A 859 0.13 6.93 4.41
N LEU A 860 1.26 7.15 3.74
CA LEU A 860 1.73 8.44 3.23
C LEU A 860 1.56 8.51 1.71
N VAL A 861 0.86 9.52 1.20
CA VAL A 861 0.59 9.68 -0.25
C VAL A 861 0.73 11.14 -0.66
N LYS A 862 1.26 11.40 -1.85
CA LYS A 862 1.38 12.75 -2.41
C LYS A 862 0.03 13.33 -2.80
N ASN A 863 -0.10 14.65 -2.70
CA ASN A 863 -1.28 15.39 -3.18
C ASN A 863 -1.66 15.00 -4.62
N GLY A 864 -2.84 14.40 -4.80
CA GLY A 864 -3.41 14.01 -6.09
C GLY A 864 -2.95 12.64 -6.65
N GLU A 865 -2.06 11.91 -5.98
CA GLU A 865 -1.66 10.56 -6.41
C GLU A 865 -2.62 9.47 -5.90
N THR A 866 -2.89 8.44 -6.70
CA THR A 866 -3.74 7.29 -6.31
C THR A 866 -2.87 6.12 -5.84
N THR A 867 -3.07 5.68 -4.60
CA THR A 867 -2.38 4.53 -4.00
C THR A 867 -3.34 3.37 -3.76
N VAL A 868 -2.87 2.14 -3.94
CA VAL A 868 -3.61 0.92 -3.56
C VAL A 868 -3.33 0.62 -2.10
N ILE A 869 -4.37 0.58 -1.26
CA ILE A 869 -4.26 0.22 0.16
C ILE A 869 -4.05 -1.28 0.31
N GLY A 870 -4.82 -2.06 -0.44
CA GLY A 870 -4.81 -3.51 -0.38
C GLY A 870 -5.85 -4.14 -1.30
N GLY A 871 -5.94 -5.46 -1.22
CA GLY A 871 -6.87 -6.24 -2.03
C GLY A 871 -6.81 -7.73 -1.72
N ILE A 872 -7.81 -8.47 -2.21
CA ILE A 872 -7.99 -9.91 -1.99
C ILE A 872 -8.27 -10.58 -3.33
N TYR A 873 -7.55 -11.65 -3.64
CA TYR A 873 -7.82 -12.54 -4.78
C TYR A 873 -8.22 -13.92 -4.26
N VAL A 874 -9.44 -14.34 -4.59
CA VAL A 874 -9.98 -15.68 -4.29
C VAL A 874 -10.19 -16.42 -5.60
N ASP A 875 -9.72 -17.67 -5.69
CA ASP A 875 -9.88 -18.55 -6.85
C ASP A 875 -10.37 -19.91 -6.33
N SER A 876 -11.68 -20.13 -6.42
CA SER A 876 -12.33 -21.39 -6.05
C SER A 876 -12.61 -22.20 -7.32
N ASP A 877 -12.25 -23.47 -7.32
CA ASP A 877 -12.37 -24.38 -8.46
C ASP A 877 -12.88 -25.72 -7.90
N ASN A 878 -14.21 -25.81 -7.72
CA ASN A 878 -14.89 -27.00 -7.25
C ASN A 878 -15.15 -27.95 -8.43
N GLU A 879 -14.98 -29.25 -8.19
CA GLU A 879 -15.17 -30.28 -9.22
C GLU A 879 -15.74 -31.55 -8.59
N THR A 880 -17.04 -31.73 -8.76
CA THR A 880 -17.79 -32.87 -8.27
C THR A 880 -17.93 -33.90 -9.38
N ASN A 881 -17.37 -35.10 -9.17
CA ASN A 881 -17.65 -36.26 -10.01
C ASN A 881 -18.56 -37.21 -9.22
N THR A 882 -19.70 -37.59 -9.81
CA THR A 882 -20.66 -38.52 -9.21
C THR A 882 -20.99 -39.59 -10.25
N GLY A 883 -20.99 -40.87 -9.89
CA GLY A 883 -21.22 -41.94 -10.85
C GLY A 883 -21.47 -43.28 -10.20
N VAL A 884 -21.79 -44.27 -11.03
CA VAL A 884 -22.01 -45.65 -10.58
C VAL A 884 -20.65 -46.35 -10.44
N PRO A 885 -20.29 -46.91 -9.26
CA PRO A 885 -19.03 -47.61 -9.05
C PRO A 885 -18.78 -48.71 -10.08
N TYR A 886 -17.51 -48.89 -10.45
CA TYR A 886 -17.00 -49.77 -11.53
C TYR A 886 -17.46 -49.37 -12.95
N LEU A 887 -18.73 -49.02 -13.15
CA LEU A 887 -19.30 -48.65 -14.45
C LEU A 887 -18.78 -47.29 -14.96
N MET A 888 -18.56 -46.31 -14.08
CA MET A 888 -18.07 -44.96 -14.44
C MET A 888 -16.64 -44.92 -15.03
N ASP A 889 -15.85 -45.96 -14.77
CA ASP A 889 -14.42 -46.06 -15.10
C ASP A 889 -14.16 -46.87 -16.39
N ILE A 890 -15.19 -47.51 -16.96
CA ILE A 890 -15.07 -48.26 -18.21
C ILE A 890 -14.68 -47.30 -19.36
N PRO A 891 -13.62 -47.58 -20.14
CA PRO A 891 -13.24 -46.73 -21.27
C PRO A 891 -14.37 -46.65 -22.32
N LEU A 892 -14.51 -45.47 -22.94
CA LEU A 892 -15.67 -45.04 -23.74
C LEU A 892 -17.00 -45.01 -22.96
N ILE A 893 -17.47 -46.16 -22.46
CA ILE A 893 -18.83 -46.36 -21.95
C ILE A 893 -19.09 -45.62 -20.62
N GLY A 894 -18.07 -45.46 -19.75
CA GLY A 894 -18.23 -44.89 -18.41
C GLY A 894 -18.71 -43.42 -18.37
N TRP A 895 -18.71 -42.72 -19.51
CA TRP A 895 -19.39 -41.41 -19.64
C TRP A 895 -20.92 -41.51 -19.54
N MET A 896 -21.51 -42.66 -19.84
CA MET A 896 -22.94 -42.93 -19.63
C MET A 896 -23.30 -43.21 -18.16
N PHE A 897 -22.33 -43.32 -17.27
CA PHE A 897 -22.53 -43.73 -15.87
C PHE A 897 -21.98 -42.72 -14.85
N LYS A 898 -21.76 -41.46 -15.28
CA LYS A 898 -21.27 -40.37 -14.41
C LYS A 898 -21.78 -38.99 -14.79
N SER A 899 -21.65 -38.05 -13.86
CA SER A 899 -21.67 -36.61 -14.07
C SER A 899 -20.36 -35.96 -13.60
N ASN A 900 -19.99 -34.86 -14.25
CA ASN A 900 -18.94 -33.92 -13.89
C ASN A 900 -19.60 -32.54 -13.76
N SER A 901 -19.73 -32.05 -12.53
CA SER A 901 -20.06 -30.65 -12.24
C SER A 901 -18.78 -29.90 -11.92
N LYS A 902 -18.52 -28.78 -12.60
CA LYS A 902 -17.31 -27.99 -12.42
C LYS A 902 -17.67 -26.52 -12.26
N VAL A 903 -17.50 -26.00 -11.06
CA VAL A 903 -17.80 -24.61 -10.69
C VAL A 903 -16.50 -23.88 -10.38
N LYS A 904 -16.21 -22.82 -11.12
CA LYS A 904 -15.07 -21.92 -10.87
C LYS A 904 -15.57 -20.55 -10.50
N THR A 905 -15.17 -20.03 -9.36
CA THR A 905 -15.51 -18.68 -8.89
C THR A 905 -14.23 -17.94 -8.57
N LYS A 906 -14.01 -16.83 -9.27
CA LYS A 906 -12.90 -15.90 -9.05
C LYS A 906 -13.46 -14.60 -8.50
N THR A 907 -12.89 -14.09 -7.41
CA THR A 907 -13.27 -12.81 -6.82
C THR A 907 -12.02 -11.97 -6.57
N GLU A 908 -11.99 -10.79 -7.18
CA GLU A 908 -10.99 -9.74 -7.02
C GLU A 908 -11.60 -8.58 -6.23
N LEU A 909 -10.99 -8.20 -5.11
CA LEU A 909 -11.28 -6.98 -4.36
C LEU A 909 -10.03 -6.10 -4.37
N LEU A 910 -10.17 -4.81 -4.68
CA LEU A 910 -9.09 -3.82 -4.65
C LEU A 910 -9.61 -2.52 -4.02
N ILE A 911 -8.83 -1.93 -3.11
CA ILE A 911 -9.14 -0.65 -2.47
C ILE A 911 -8.06 0.37 -2.84
N PHE A 912 -8.48 1.43 -3.51
CA PHE A 912 -7.65 2.58 -3.88
C PHE A 912 -8.04 3.79 -3.04
N ILE A 913 -7.09 4.66 -2.72
CA ILE A 913 -7.35 6.01 -2.19
C ILE A 913 -6.57 7.06 -2.97
N THR A 914 -7.18 8.22 -3.15
CA THR A 914 -6.58 9.43 -3.75
C THR A 914 -6.90 10.61 -2.83
N PRO A 915 -5.92 11.17 -2.10
CA PRO A 915 -6.11 12.39 -1.35
C PRO A 915 -5.81 13.61 -2.23
N ARG A 916 -6.44 14.74 -1.96
CA ARG A 916 -6.17 16.01 -2.64
C ARG A 916 -6.32 17.18 -1.67
N ILE A 917 -5.28 18.00 -1.54
CA ILE A 917 -5.38 19.30 -0.87
C ILE A 917 -6.20 20.22 -1.78
N ILE A 918 -7.14 20.96 -1.17
CA ILE A 918 -8.00 21.95 -1.84
C ILE A 918 -7.74 23.36 -1.30
#